data_AF-A0A7J7GKT0-F1
#
_entry.id   AF-A0A7J7GKT0-F1
#
_cell.length_a   1.000
_cell.length_b   1.000
_cell.length_c   1.000
_cell.angle_alpha   90.00
_cell.angle_beta   90.00
_cell.angle_gamma   90.00
#
_symmetry.space_group_name_H-M   'P 1'
#
loop_
_entity.id
_entity.type
_entity.pdbx_description
1 polymer ?
#
loop_
_entity_poly.entity_id
_entity_poly.type
_entity_poly.pdbx_seq_one_letter_code
_entity_poly.pdbx_strand_id
1 'polypeptide(L)'
;MRVVGGLGWFGGDGMARGGSPDHESVGSGTKKSSVSSSGKSQNWKEFLHRFVDSEILTANLENWFEEITEQSSNKTTAFDVPFELIDLQKFDYALEGVSFQQLIRMPSAVYASTSGAVEATAYLAIEDFLHTSVKSLWEAFWSQDGPMPFYVACLYDANLKFYQAEKAIANGKLGGLCATAIMLKNPRHPHGKWEDILEVALLRPDIGSLAVERDQKSFSSVIGEALFFAVRILLSRRLSRSNVSPSSNSVFVLLVDSQYGGVVKVEGDVNKLECDVNNVYGCAAEWIKSYSRISVSPIDRVWNKLGNANWGDIGALQVLFATFHCLAQYAGMPKNSVEDLAADHSCRLQTRRSERQLGDTRVNGNGLFQFQQRSVSPEIVEVQEESIQIMDSAKSMKMEIGSVLWLEDSDYQKGYQINEVLDDGEIPYYIASPVEDPGNDLFLYIGSHPSQMEPAWEDMKLWYQVQRQTKILTVMKQKGLSDKYLPQLSASGRIIHQGKCRRPSSGGNCVNPLCGTPILVTSPVGKTIADMVRAGQFGRDEAIRCCHDCLSALSTAASAGIRHGDIRPENIICVRSGLRQPYYVLIGWGHAILEERDRPAMNLHFSSTYVLQEGKLCSASDAESLVYLLYFCTGGDLPDLDSVEGALQWRENSWSKRLIQQKLGDISAVLKAFADYVDSLCGTPYPMDYGIWLRRLKRHINEDDHGKEINTSS
;
A
#
# COMPACT_ATOMS: atom_id res chain seq x y z
N MET A 1 53.15 -30.81 2.59
CA MET A 1 54.32 -31.47 3.21
C MET A 1 53.80 -32.26 4.41
N ARG A 2 54.29 -33.50 4.55
CA ARG A 2 53.78 -34.58 5.41
C ARG A 2 54.25 -34.43 6.87
N VAL A 3 53.43 -34.95 7.80
CA VAL A 3 53.81 -35.88 8.91
C VAL A 3 54.29 -35.30 10.27
N VAL A 4 53.46 -35.60 11.28
CA VAL A 4 53.75 -36.26 12.59
C VAL A 4 54.54 -35.53 13.69
N GLY A 5 53.82 -35.20 14.77
CA GLY A 5 53.87 -35.86 16.09
C GLY A 5 55.20 -36.10 16.82
N GLY A 6 55.23 -35.68 18.10
CA GLY A 6 55.63 -36.59 19.19
C GLY A 6 56.82 -36.19 20.08
N LEU A 7 56.50 -36.02 21.38
CA LEU A 7 57.23 -36.50 22.58
C LEU A 7 58.49 -35.77 23.08
N GLY A 8 58.53 -35.56 24.41
CA GLY A 8 59.79 -35.63 25.17
C GLY A 8 59.95 -34.73 26.40
N TRP A 9 59.31 -35.13 27.50
CA TRP A 9 59.47 -34.79 28.93
C TRP A 9 60.87 -34.37 29.48
N PHE A 10 60.89 -33.60 30.59
CA PHE A 10 61.29 -34.05 31.94
C PHE A 10 61.03 -32.99 33.07
N GLY A 11 60.18 -33.35 34.05
CA GLY A 11 60.52 -33.45 35.49
C GLY A 11 60.53 -32.22 36.42
N GLY A 12 59.67 -32.25 37.46
CA GLY A 12 60.09 -31.94 38.84
C GLY A 12 59.11 -31.22 39.78
N ASP A 13 58.30 -31.99 40.52
CA ASP A 13 57.75 -31.85 41.89
C ASP A 13 57.23 -30.49 42.44
N GLY A 14 56.12 -30.39 43.17
CA GLY A 14 55.20 -31.39 43.68
C GLY A 14 54.14 -30.80 44.65
N MET A 15 53.17 -31.65 44.98
CA MET A 15 52.31 -31.64 46.17
C MET A 15 50.89 -31.03 46.07
N ALA A 16 49.94 -31.89 45.69
CA ALA A 16 48.55 -31.88 46.14
C ALA A 16 48.05 -33.33 46.33
N ARG A 17 47.43 -33.61 47.48
CA ARG A 17 46.43 -34.67 47.75
C ARG A 17 45.55 -34.08 48.87
N GLY A 18 44.22 -34.09 48.86
CA GLY A 18 43.24 -34.91 48.15
C GLY A 18 42.35 -35.57 49.20
N GLY A 19 41.02 -35.46 49.05
CA GLY A 19 40.05 -36.36 49.68
C GLY A 19 39.00 -35.71 50.59
N SER A 20 37.74 -35.72 50.13
CA SER A 20 36.53 -35.71 50.96
C SER A 20 36.44 -37.01 51.78
N PRO A 21 35.77 -37.02 52.95
CA PRO A 21 34.59 -37.88 53.05
C PRO A 21 33.41 -37.30 53.85
N ASP A 22 32.24 -37.90 53.60
CA ASP A 22 30.92 -37.58 54.12
C ASP A 22 30.68 -37.87 55.63
N HIS A 23 29.61 -37.24 56.13
CA HIS A 23 28.71 -37.60 57.25
C HIS A 23 29.24 -37.70 58.69
N GLU A 24 28.83 -36.77 59.55
CA GLU A 24 27.92 -37.04 60.69
C GLU A 24 27.43 -35.75 61.38
N SER A 25 26.23 -35.85 61.97
CA SER A 25 25.37 -34.75 62.42
C SER A 25 25.46 -34.54 63.93
N VAL A 26 25.39 -33.29 64.44
CA VAL A 26 24.67 -32.96 65.68
C VAL A 26 24.08 -31.53 65.64
N GLY A 27 22.75 -31.52 65.52
CA GLY A 27 21.74 -30.56 65.97
C GLY A 27 22.08 -29.16 66.53
N SER A 28 21.40 -28.16 65.97
CA SER A 28 20.72 -27.14 66.77
C SER A 28 19.32 -26.82 66.24
N GLY A 29 18.30 -27.28 66.97
CA GLY A 29 17.09 -26.52 67.30
C GLY A 29 16.31 -25.83 66.17
N THR A 30 15.37 -26.57 65.59
CA THR A 30 14.18 -26.11 64.87
C THR A 30 13.43 -24.94 65.54
N LYS A 31 13.20 -23.87 64.76
CA LYS A 31 11.88 -23.21 64.69
C LYS A 31 11.38 -23.29 63.24
N LYS A 32 10.62 -24.34 62.95
CA LYS A 32 9.85 -24.49 61.70
C LYS A 32 8.75 -23.44 61.68
N SER A 33 8.91 -22.40 60.88
CA SER A 33 7.82 -21.56 60.39
C SER A 33 7.84 -21.56 58.86
N SER A 34 7.50 -22.71 58.26
CA SER A 34 7.47 -22.83 56.79
C SER A 34 6.35 -23.75 56.26
N VAL A 35 5.34 -24.07 57.06
CA VAL A 35 4.31 -25.07 56.68
C VAL A 35 3.02 -24.43 56.11
N SER A 36 2.81 -23.12 56.20
CA SER A 36 1.56 -22.50 55.69
C SER A 36 1.64 -22.00 54.24
N SER A 37 2.83 -21.76 53.69
CA SER A 37 3.00 -21.24 52.33
C SER A 37 3.01 -22.33 51.25
N SER A 38 3.45 -23.55 51.57
CA SER A 38 3.47 -24.65 50.60
C SER A 38 2.07 -25.15 50.27
N GLY A 39 1.17 -25.26 51.25
CA GLY A 39 -0.20 -25.72 51.05
C GLY A 39 -1.03 -24.80 50.15
N LYS A 40 -0.95 -23.48 50.37
CA LYS A 40 -1.64 -22.49 49.50
C LYS A 40 -1.10 -22.51 48.07
N SER A 41 0.23 -22.53 47.88
CA SER A 41 0.82 -22.61 46.53
C SER A 41 0.46 -23.92 45.82
N GLN A 42 0.31 -25.01 46.57
CA GLN A 42 -0.10 -26.31 46.02
C GLN A 42 -1.57 -26.32 45.61
N ASN A 43 -2.45 -25.72 46.40
CA ASN A 43 -3.87 -25.55 46.04
C ASN A 43 -4.04 -24.73 44.75
N TRP A 44 -3.24 -23.66 44.57
CA TRP A 44 -3.28 -22.85 43.34
C TRP A 44 -2.80 -23.61 42.10
N LYS A 45 -1.79 -24.48 42.23
CA LYS A 45 -1.35 -25.35 41.14
C LYS A 45 -2.41 -26.37 40.77
N GLU A 46 -3.06 -26.95 41.77
CA GLU A 46 -4.16 -27.90 41.57
C GLU A 46 -5.39 -27.21 40.95
N PHE A 47 -5.70 -25.98 41.37
CA PHE A 47 -6.73 -25.14 40.76
C PHE A 47 -6.48 -24.96 39.26
N LEU A 48 -5.27 -24.51 38.88
CA LEU A 48 -4.90 -24.32 37.47
C LEU A 48 -4.90 -25.64 36.68
N HIS A 49 -4.59 -26.76 37.33
CA HIS A 49 -4.61 -28.08 36.72
C HIS A 49 -6.03 -28.56 36.41
N ARG A 50 -7.02 -28.21 37.24
CA ARG A 50 -8.44 -28.54 37.05
C ARG A 50 -9.19 -27.55 36.16
N PHE A 51 -8.69 -26.32 36.02
CA PHE A 51 -9.28 -25.27 35.20
C PHE A 51 -8.87 -25.39 33.73
N VAL A 52 -9.51 -26.28 32.97
CA VAL A 52 -9.10 -26.68 31.61
C VAL A 52 -10.17 -26.50 30.53
N ASP A 53 -11.42 -26.27 30.92
CA ASP A 53 -12.57 -26.27 30.02
C ASP A 53 -13.21 -24.88 29.95
N SER A 54 -13.24 -24.28 28.76
CA SER A 54 -13.82 -22.96 28.53
C SER A 54 -15.36 -23.00 28.56
N GLU A 55 -15.99 -24.07 28.08
CA GLU A 55 -17.45 -24.19 28.02
C GLU A 55 -18.06 -24.23 29.42
N ILE A 56 -17.41 -24.95 30.36
CA ILE A 56 -17.87 -24.99 31.75
C ILE A 56 -17.79 -23.61 32.40
N LEU A 57 -16.73 -22.83 32.13
CA LEU A 57 -16.64 -21.46 32.63
C LEU A 57 -17.75 -20.59 32.04
N THR A 58 -17.94 -20.66 30.72
CA THR A 58 -18.97 -19.90 30.01
C THR A 58 -20.35 -20.18 30.60
N ALA A 59 -20.70 -21.44 30.85
CA ALA A 59 -21.96 -21.82 31.48
C ALA A 59 -22.16 -21.21 32.88
N ASN A 60 -21.09 -21.03 33.67
CA ASN A 60 -21.17 -20.35 34.98
C ASN A 60 -21.33 -18.82 34.87
N LEU A 61 -21.10 -18.26 33.67
CA LEU A 61 -21.20 -16.83 33.36
C LEU A 61 -22.45 -16.48 32.54
N GLU A 62 -23.19 -17.45 32.00
CA GLU A 62 -24.36 -17.23 31.13
C GLU A 62 -25.36 -16.24 31.73
N ASN A 63 -25.85 -16.48 32.95
CA ASN A 63 -26.79 -15.58 33.62
C ASN A 63 -26.23 -14.15 33.79
N TRP A 64 -24.91 -14.03 33.99
CA TRP A 64 -24.27 -12.72 34.13
C TRP A 64 -24.15 -11.99 32.80
N PHE A 65 -23.88 -12.71 31.71
CA PHE A 65 -23.94 -12.13 30.36
C PHE A 65 -25.36 -11.67 30.00
N GLU A 66 -26.39 -12.42 30.40
CA GLU A 66 -27.78 -12.00 30.25
C GLU A 66 -28.07 -10.71 31.02
N GLU A 67 -27.70 -10.64 32.30
CA GLU A 67 -27.87 -9.44 33.13
C GLU A 67 -27.19 -8.20 32.54
N ILE A 68 -25.96 -8.32 32.04
CA ILE A 68 -25.23 -7.20 31.42
C ILE A 68 -25.92 -6.76 30.12
N THR A 69 -26.35 -7.73 29.31
CA THR A 69 -27.02 -7.46 28.04
C THR A 69 -28.36 -6.76 28.26
N GLU A 70 -29.13 -7.18 29.26
CA GLU A 70 -30.39 -6.54 29.65
C GLU A 70 -30.19 -5.12 30.21
N GLN A 71 -29.20 -4.91 31.08
CA GLN A 71 -28.85 -3.60 31.62
C GLN A 71 -28.35 -2.63 30.53
N SER A 72 -27.74 -3.17 29.47
CA SER A 72 -27.27 -2.42 28.31
C SER A 72 -28.38 -1.96 27.36
N SER A 73 -29.64 -2.34 27.56
CA SER A 73 -30.77 -1.91 26.70
C SER A 73 -30.96 -0.38 26.55
N ASN A 74 -30.36 0.42 27.44
CA ASN A 74 -30.30 1.89 27.38
C ASN A 74 -28.93 2.48 26.96
N LYS A 75 -27.90 1.64 26.71
CA LYS A 75 -26.54 2.03 26.27
C LYS A 75 -26.19 1.36 24.94
N THR A 76 -25.33 1.97 24.14
CA THR A 76 -24.91 1.44 22.82
C THR A 76 -24.03 0.18 22.93
N THR A 77 -23.40 -0.08 24.08
CA THR A 77 -22.51 -1.25 24.30
C THR A 77 -22.68 -1.87 25.70
N ALA A 78 -22.49 -3.20 25.78
CA ALA A 78 -22.57 -4.00 27.01
C ALA A 78 -21.34 -3.83 27.94
N PHE A 79 -20.17 -3.55 27.37
CA PHE A 79 -18.91 -3.34 28.09
C PHE A 79 -18.31 -1.98 27.76
N ASP A 80 -17.44 -1.49 28.64
CA ASP A 80 -16.57 -0.34 28.37
C ASP A 80 -15.60 -0.67 27.23
N VAL A 81 -15.23 0.32 26.43
CA VAL A 81 -14.18 0.16 25.40
C VAL A 81 -12.78 0.27 26.02
N PRO A 82 -11.80 -0.55 25.60
CA PRO A 82 -10.46 -0.56 26.18
C PRO A 82 -9.62 0.65 25.79
N PHE A 83 -9.94 1.30 24.66
CA PHE A 83 -9.18 2.41 24.08
C PHE A 83 -10.11 3.54 23.64
N GLU A 84 -9.68 4.78 23.83
CA GLU A 84 -10.38 5.95 23.28
C GLU A 84 -10.00 6.15 21.80
N LEU A 85 -10.95 6.61 20.99
CA LEU A 85 -10.72 6.83 19.56
C LEU A 85 -9.60 7.85 19.31
N ILE A 86 -9.50 8.89 20.16
CA ILE A 86 -8.47 9.93 20.04
C ILE A 86 -7.07 9.33 20.24
N ASP A 87 -6.92 8.36 21.13
CA ASP A 87 -5.63 7.70 21.37
C ASP A 87 -5.25 6.79 20.21
N LEU A 88 -6.23 6.09 19.61
CA LEU A 88 -6.02 5.32 18.39
C LEU A 88 -5.61 6.20 17.20
N GLN A 89 -6.20 7.38 17.04
CA GLN A 89 -5.84 8.34 16.00
C GLN A 89 -4.42 8.89 16.17
N LYS A 90 -4.02 9.22 17.41
CA LYS A 90 -2.64 9.62 17.70
C LYS A 90 -1.66 8.49 17.43
N PHE A 91 -2.05 7.27 17.79
CA PHE A 91 -1.23 6.08 17.56
C PHE A 91 -1.07 5.79 16.07
N ASP A 92 -2.13 5.91 15.27
CA ASP A 92 -2.07 5.80 13.81
C ASP A 92 -1.09 6.81 13.20
N TYR A 93 -1.22 8.08 13.57
CA TYR A 93 -0.31 9.13 13.11
C TYR A 93 1.16 8.87 13.49
N ALA A 94 1.40 8.33 14.69
CA ALA A 94 2.72 7.91 15.13
C ALA A 94 3.25 6.67 14.38
N LEU A 95 2.36 5.77 13.96
CA LEU A 95 2.73 4.61 13.15
C LEU A 95 2.91 4.93 11.67
N GLU A 96 2.46 6.09 11.20
CA GLU A 96 2.67 6.48 9.82
C GLU A 96 4.17 6.59 9.51
N GLY A 97 4.61 5.80 8.52
CA GLY A 97 6.04 5.63 8.22
C GLY A 97 6.71 4.44 8.93
N VAL A 98 6.04 3.70 9.83
CA VAL A 98 6.54 2.41 10.36
C VAL A 98 6.31 1.28 9.34
N SER A 99 7.22 0.31 9.28
CA SER A 99 7.22 -0.73 8.25
C SER A 99 6.61 -2.05 8.72
N PHE A 100 5.32 -2.24 8.47
CA PHE A 100 4.68 -3.53 8.65
C PHE A 100 4.75 -4.34 7.35
N GLN A 101 5.45 -5.48 7.38
CA GLN A 101 5.57 -6.41 6.24
C GLN A 101 5.03 -7.79 6.63
N GLN A 102 3.74 -7.99 6.40
CA GLN A 102 3.12 -9.32 6.45
C GLN A 102 3.36 -10.05 5.12
N LEU A 103 3.78 -11.30 5.20
CA LEU A 103 4.08 -12.19 4.08
C LEU A 103 2.90 -13.09 3.72
N ILE A 104 2.10 -13.51 4.71
CA ILE A 104 1.05 -14.50 4.55
C ILE A 104 -0.32 -13.81 4.63
N ARG A 105 -1.13 -13.97 3.58
CA ARG A 105 -2.47 -13.38 3.50
C ARG A 105 -3.48 -14.22 4.27
N MET A 106 -4.40 -13.54 4.95
CA MET A 106 -5.54 -14.17 5.61
C MET A 106 -6.51 -14.73 4.55
N PRO A 107 -6.94 -15.99 4.63
CA PRO A 107 -7.87 -16.53 3.64
C PRO A 107 -9.24 -15.85 3.76
N SER A 108 -9.77 -15.36 2.64
CA SER A 108 -11.06 -14.67 2.58
C SER A 108 -12.24 -15.65 2.68
N ALA A 109 -13.22 -15.35 3.55
CA ALA A 109 -14.44 -16.15 3.69
C ALA A 109 -15.24 -16.31 2.39
N VAL A 110 -15.12 -15.38 1.43
CA VAL A 110 -15.85 -15.43 0.14
C VAL A 110 -15.28 -16.51 -0.80
N TYR A 111 -14.02 -16.91 -0.62
CA TYR A 111 -13.31 -17.88 -1.46
C TYR A 111 -12.89 -19.15 -0.71
N ALA A 112 -13.17 -19.22 0.59
CA ALA A 112 -12.78 -20.30 1.47
C ALA A 112 -13.76 -21.48 1.37
N SER A 113 -13.28 -22.63 0.89
CA SER A 113 -13.93 -23.91 1.21
C SER A 113 -13.65 -24.25 2.69
N THR A 114 -14.54 -25.00 3.35
CA THR A 114 -14.36 -25.49 4.74
C THR A 114 -13.27 -26.58 4.85
N SER A 115 -12.21 -26.50 4.05
CA SER A 115 -11.11 -27.46 4.03
C SER A 115 -10.03 -27.11 5.05
N GLY A 116 -9.38 -28.13 5.62
CA GLY A 116 -8.25 -27.93 6.53
C GLY A 116 -7.07 -27.15 5.92
N ALA A 117 -6.96 -27.05 4.59
CA ALA A 117 -5.95 -26.20 3.95
C ALA A 117 -6.19 -24.70 4.20
N VAL A 118 -7.46 -24.28 4.26
CA VAL A 118 -7.83 -22.88 4.56
C VAL A 118 -7.56 -22.56 6.01
N GLU A 119 -7.97 -23.43 6.93
CA GLU A 119 -7.72 -23.28 8.37
C GLU A 119 -6.22 -23.22 8.68
N ALA A 120 -5.40 -24.07 8.03
CA ALA A 120 -3.94 -24.03 8.15
C ALA A 120 -3.37 -22.68 7.70
N THR A 121 -3.87 -22.13 6.59
CA THR A 121 -3.43 -20.83 6.07
C THR A 121 -3.82 -19.69 7.01
N ALA A 122 -4.98 -19.76 7.66
CA ALA A 122 -5.43 -18.76 8.63
C ALA A 122 -4.51 -18.71 9.87
N TYR A 123 -4.13 -19.86 10.42
CA TYR A 123 -3.18 -19.89 11.55
C TYR A 123 -1.79 -19.34 11.17
N LEU A 124 -1.30 -19.65 9.97
CA LEU A 124 -0.05 -19.08 9.46
C LEU A 124 -0.14 -17.57 9.26
N ALA A 125 -1.26 -17.08 8.73
CA ALA A 125 -1.50 -15.65 8.52
C ALA A 125 -1.54 -14.88 9.85
N ILE A 126 -2.17 -15.45 10.89
CA ILE A 126 -2.20 -14.85 12.24
C ILE A 126 -0.82 -14.87 12.89
N GLU A 127 -0.08 -15.98 12.80
CA GLU A 127 1.29 -16.05 13.34
C GLU A 127 2.19 -14.97 12.71
N ASP A 128 2.12 -14.83 11.38
CA ASP A 128 2.87 -13.83 10.64
C ASP A 128 2.41 -12.38 10.94
N PHE A 129 1.09 -12.16 11.08
CA PHE A 129 0.52 -10.86 11.47
C PHE A 129 1.01 -10.42 12.86
N LEU A 130 0.92 -11.29 13.87
CA LEU A 130 1.37 -10.99 15.23
C LEU A 130 2.88 -10.80 15.29
N HIS A 131 3.64 -11.62 14.56
CA HIS A 131 5.09 -11.50 14.50
C HIS A 131 5.50 -10.16 13.87
N THR A 132 4.85 -9.77 12.77
CA THR A 132 5.06 -8.49 12.10
C THR A 132 4.70 -7.32 13.00
N SER A 133 3.58 -7.43 13.73
CA SER A 133 3.10 -6.42 14.68
C SER A 133 4.13 -6.16 15.77
N VAL A 134 4.53 -7.21 16.49
CA VAL A 134 5.49 -7.08 17.61
C VAL A 134 6.85 -6.60 17.12
N LYS A 135 7.33 -7.11 15.98
CA LYS A 135 8.63 -6.71 15.42
C LYS A 135 8.65 -5.23 15.06
N SER A 136 7.65 -4.77 14.31
CA SER A 136 7.60 -3.39 13.82
C SER A 136 7.43 -2.40 14.97
N LEU A 137 6.60 -2.73 15.97
CA LEU A 137 6.43 -1.92 17.17
C LEU A 137 7.71 -1.89 18.01
N TRP A 138 8.40 -3.03 18.17
CA TRP A 138 9.67 -3.09 18.89
C TRP A 138 10.73 -2.19 18.25
N GLU A 139 10.89 -2.28 16.93
CA GLU A 139 11.85 -1.47 16.17
C GLU A 139 11.54 0.03 16.25
N ALA A 140 10.25 0.38 16.21
CA ALA A 140 9.79 1.77 16.26
C ALA A 140 9.93 2.43 17.65
N PHE A 141 9.56 1.69 18.72
CA PHE A 141 9.39 2.28 20.05
C PHE A 141 10.51 1.92 21.04
N TRP A 142 11.19 0.77 20.90
CA TRP A 142 12.23 0.32 21.86
C TRP A 142 13.63 0.26 21.25
N SER A 143 13.82 -0.40 20.12
CA SER A 143 15.16 -0.60 19.57
C SER A 143 15.15 -1.06 18.12
N GLN A 144 15.69 -0.24 17.23
CA GLN A 144 15.88 -0.57 15.82
C GLN A 144 16.91 -1.70 15.59
N ASP A 145 18.02 -1.71 16.35
CA ASP A 145 19.12 -2.69 16.19
C ASP A 145 19.18 -3.78 17.28
N GLY A 146 18.20 -3.79 18.19
CA GLY A 146 18.24 -4.65 19.38
C GLY A 146 17.52 -5.97 19.15
N PRO A 147 17.99 -7.10 19.72
CA PRO A 147 17.28 -8.37 19.60
C PRO A 147 15.89 -8.29 20.23
N MET A 148 14.85 -8.53 19.43
CA MET A 148 13.47 -8.58 19.92
C MET A 148 13.31 -9.76 20.90
N PRO A 149 12.94 -9.52 22.17
CA PRO A 149 12.87 -10.56 23.20
C PRO A 149 11.59 -11.40 23.14
N PHE A 150 10.82 -11.29 22.06
CA PHE A 150 9.52 -11.95 21.89
C PHE A 150 9.54 -12.94 20.73
N TYR A 151 8.61 -13.89 20.76
CA TYR A 151 8.32 -14.81 19.66
C TYR A 151 6.82 -15.15 19.65
N VAL A 152 6.33 -15.70 18.53
CA VAL A 152 4.93 -16.09 18.36
C VAL A 152 4.83 -17.61 18.28
N ALA A 153 3.79 -18.18 18.86
CA ALA A 153 3.50 -19.62 18.77
C ALA A 153 2.01 -19.92 18.96
N CYS A 154 1.53 -20.97 18.30
CA CYS A 154 0.16 -21.46 18.39
C CYS A 154 -0.03 -22.41 19.57
N LEU A 155 -1.13 -22.24 20.29
CA LEU A 155 -1.58 -23.11 21.36
C LEU A 155 -2.32 -24.32 20.79
N TYR A 156 -1.91 -25.51 21.23
CA TYR A 156 -2.59 -26.76 20.93
C TYR A 156 -3.44 -27.20 22.12
N ASP A 157 -4.74 -27.31 21.93
CA ASP A 157 -5.74 -27.50 22.96
C ASP A 157 -5.54 -28.78 23.77
N ALA A 158 -5.34 -29.91 23.07
CA ALA A 158 -5.30 -31.24 23.72
C ALA A 158 -4.16 -31.43 24.75
N ASN A 159 -3.12 -30.60 24.72
CA ASN A 159 -2.06 -30.64 25.73
C ASN A 159 -1.65 -29.27 26.29
N LEU A 160 -2.30 -28.20 25.85
CA LEU A 160 -2.06 -26.81 26.22
C LEU A 160 -0.59 -26.38 26.07
N LYS A 161 0.09 -26.90 25.03
CA LYS A 161 1.47 -26.56 24.67
C LYS A 161 1.54 -25.70 23.41
N PHE A 162 2.64 -24.97 23.30
CA PHE A 162 2.91 -24.06 22.19
C PHE A 162 3.75 -24.71 21.09
N TYR A 163 3.36 -24.49 19.85
CA TYR A 163 4.01 -24.97 18.65
C TYR A 163 4.02 -23.86 17.59
N GLN A 164 5.05 -23.79 16.74
CA GLN A 164 4.94 -22.98 15.52
C GLN A 164 3.86 -23.57 14.62
N ALA A 165 3.06 -22.74 13.95
CA ALA A 165 1.94 -23.20 13.12
C ALA A 165 2.44 -24.18 12.05
N GLU A 166 3.53 -23.85 11.35
CA GLU A 166 4.14 -24.73 10.34
C GLU A 166 4.45 -26.14 10.88
N LYS A 167 5.01 -26.21 12.10
CA LYS A 167 5.34 -27.48 12.76
C LYS A 167 4.10 -28.22 13.23
N ALA A 168 3.07 -27.51 13.71
CA ALA A 168 1.81 -28.14 14.09
C ALA A 168 1.09 -28.72 12.87
N ILE A 169 1.02 -27.96 11.79
CA ILE A 169 0.40 -28.35 10.51
C ILE A 169 1.15 -29.54 9.90
N ALA A 170 2.49 -29.48 9.81
CA ALA A 170 3.30 -30.58 9.27
C ALA A 170 3.17 -31.89 10.07
N ASN A 171 2.88 -31.79 11.38
CA ASN A 171 2.65 -32.94 12.25
C ASN A 171 1.18 -33.40 12.30
N GLY A 172 0.30 -32.87 11.44
CA GLY A 172 -1.11 -33.23 11.38
C GLY A 172 -1.94 -32.78 12.59
N LYS A 173 -1.47 -31.77 13.34
CA LYS A 173 -2.11 -31.26 14.57
C LYS A 173 -3.02 -30.06 14.34
N LEU A 174 -3.42 -29.80 13.10
CA LEU A 174 -4.22 -28.63 12.74
C LEU A 174 -5.52 -28.53 13.55
N GLY A 175 -6.34 -29.58 13.55
CA GLY A 175 -7.67 -29.56 14.18
C GLY A 175 -7.69 -29.49 15.71
N GLY A 176 -6.53 -29.32 16.36
CA GLY A 176 -6.45 -29.01 17.79
C GLY A 176 -5.71 -27.72 18.09
N LEU A 177 -5.37 -26.90 17.08
CA LEU A 177 -4.96 -25.52 17.31
C LEU A 177 -6.17 -24.71 17.76
N CYS A 178 -6.03 -23.90 18.80
CA CYS A 178 -7.14 -23.12 19.35
C CYS A 178 -6.86 -21.61 19.47
N ALA A 179 -5.58 -21.21 19.55
CA ALA A 179 -5.15 -19.82 19.71
C ALA A 179 -3.71 -19.58 19.24
N THR A 180 -3.30 -18.33 19.06
CA THR A 180 -1.92 -17.92 18.76
C THR A 180 -1.44 -16.87 19.77
N ALA A 181 -0.29 -17.06 20.39
CA ALA A 181 0.20 -16.21 21.48
C ALA A 181 1.51 -15.50 21.14
N ILE A 182 1.64 -14.26 21.61
CA ILE A 182 2.92 -13.54 21.71
C ILE A 182 3.53 -13.87 23.06
N MET A 183 4.79 -14.32 23.06
CA MET A 183 5.46 -14.84 24.25
C MET A 183 6.86 -14.26 24.44
N LEU A 184 7.29 -14.12 25.69
CA LEU A 184 8.64 -13.77 26.07
C LEU A 184 9.60 -14.92 25.79
N LYS A 185 10.73 -14.64 25.12
CA LYS A 185 11.81 -15.62 24.89
C LYS A 185 12.46 -15.97 26.22
N ASN A 186 12.23 -17.20 26.66
CA ASN A 186 12.84 -17.74 27.86
C ASN A 186 13.89 -18.81 27.49
N PRO A 187 15.20 -18.55 27.64
CA PRO A 187 16.25 -19.52 27.31
C PRO A 187 16.13 -20.83 28.09
N ARG A 188 15.52 -20.80 29.28
CA ARG A 188 15.30 -21.99 30.12
C ARG A 188 14.13 -22.84 29.65
N HIS A 189 13.19 -22.23 28.92
CA HIS A 189 11.95 -22.86 28.48
C HIS A 189 11.65 -22.50 27.02
N PRO A 190 12.43 -23.04 26.06
CA PRO A 190 12.29 -22.70 24.65
C PRO A 190 10.96 -23.11 24.01
N HIS A 191 10.19 -23.98 24.68
CA HIS A 191 8.86 -24.42 24.25
C HIS A 191 7.72 -23.53 24.78
N GLY A 192 8.03 -22.45 25.50
CA GLY A 192 7.07 -21.52 26.06
C GLY A 192 6.33 -22.02 27.29
N LYS A 193 5.94 -21.08 28.14
CA LYS A 193 5.05 -21.32 29.27
C LYS A 193 3.95 -20.27 29.31
N TRP A 194 2.86 -20.62 29.98
CA TRP A 194 1.73 -19.72 30.20
C TRP A 194 2.08 -18.43 30.96
N GLU A 195 3.11 -18.46 31.80
CA GLU A 195 3.64 -17.27 32.49
C GLU A 195 4.35 -16.28 31.55
N ASP A 196 4.85 -16.76 30.41
CA ASP A 196 5.59 -15.98 29.42
C ASP A 196 4.67 -15.34 28.36
N ILE A 197 3.35 -15.58 28.40
CA ILE A 197 2.39 -15.03 27.43
C ILE A 197 2.14 -13.55 27.72
N LEU A 198 2.29 -12.72 26.69
CA LEU A 198 1.95 -11.30 26.71
C LEU A 198 0.48 -11.09 26.31
N GLU A 199 0.12 -11.68 25.18
CA GLU A 199 -1.15 -11.50 24.47
C GLU A 199 -1.50 -12.80 23.73
N VAL A 200 -2.79 -13.09 23.56
CA VAL A 200 -3.28 -14.29 22.86
C VAL A 200 -4.40 -13.92 21.89
N ALA A 201 -4.36 -14.47 20.69
CA ALA A 201 -5.35 -14.28 19.63
C ALA A 201 -6.17 -15.56 19.41
N LEU A 202 -7.49 -15.39 19.41
CA LEU A 202 -8.47 -16.45 19.18
C LEU A 202 -9.04 -16.33 17.77
N LEU A 203 -8.77 -17.32 16.93
CA LEU A 203 -9.35 -17.42 15.58
C LEU A 203 -10.73 -18.06 15.67
N ARG A 204 -11.81 -17.27 15.54
CA ARG A 204 -13.19 -17.79 15.55
C ARG A 204 -13.92 -17.34 14.28
N PRO A 205 -14.75 -18.20 13.67
CA PRO A 205 -15.52 -17.80 12.50
C PRO A 205 -16.58 -16.77 12.87
N ASP A 206 -16.89 -15.88 11.93
CA ASP A 206 -18.01 -14.95 11.95
C ASP A 206 -18.12 -14.05 13.19
N ILE A 207 -16.99 -13.56 13.73
CA ILE A 207 -17.04 -12.58 14.83
C ILE A 207 -17.67 -11.26 14.40
N GLY A 208 -17.68 -10.95 13.09
CA GLY A 208 -18.41 -9.80 12.55
C GLY A 208 -19.93 -9.86 12.79
N SER A 209 -20.51 -11.06 12.99
CA SER A 209 -21.94 -11.20 13.35
C SER A 209 -22.23 -10.63 14.75
N LEU A 210 -21.24 -10.62 15.65
CA LEU A 210 -21.32 -9.99 16.98
C LEU A 210 -21.56 -8.47 16.89
N ALA A 211 -21.25 -7.84 15.75
CA ALA A 211 -21.45 -6.41 15.52
C ALA A 211 -22.85 -6.08 14.95
N VAL A 212 -23.54 -7.03 14.32
CA VAL A 212 -24.76 -6.78 13.52
C VAL A 212 -26.00 -7.47 14.11
N GLU A 213 -25.84 -8.68 14.67
CA GLU A 213 -26.93 -9.44 15.24
C GLU A 213 -26.67 -9.69 16.72
N ARG A 214 -27.69 -9.40 17.52
CA ARG A 214 -27.71 -9.59 18.98
C ARG A 214 -27.86 -11.08 19.33
N ASP A 215 -27.11 -11.95 18.65
CA ASP A 215 -27.18 -13.39 18.83
C ASP A 215 -26.43 -13.74 20.12
N GLN A 216 -27.15 -13.61 21.23
CA GLN A 216 -26.64 -13.60 22.61
C GLN A 216 -25.80 -14.85 22.93
N LYS A 217 -26.07 -15.97 22.24
CA LYS A 217 -25.38 -17.24 22.41
C LYS A 217 -23.98 -17.28 21.75
N SER A 218 -23.79 -16.66 20.58
CA SER A 218 -22.47 -16.60 19.93
C SER A 218 -21.55 -15.64 20.68
N PHE A 219 -22.09 -14.51 21.16
CA PHE A 219 -21.37 -13.54 21.99
C PHE A 219 -20.87 -14.15 23.30
N SER A 220 -21.74 -14.83 24.04
CA SER A 220 -21.38 -15.45 25.33
C SER A 220 -20.30 -16.51 25.17
N SER A 221 -20.34 -17.29 24.09
CA SER A 221 -19.34 -18.32 23.78
C SER A 221 -17.95 -17.73 23.53
N VAL A 222 -17.84 -16.74 22.62
CA VAL A 222 -16.55 -16.13 22.24
C VAL A 222 -15.94 -15.34 23.40
N ILE A 223 -16.76 -14.55 24.11
CA ILE A 223 -16.28 -13.77 25.26
C ILE A 223 -15.94 -14.69 26.43
N GLY A 224 -16.76 -15.70 26.73
CA GLY A 224 -16.49 -16.67 27.79
C GLY A 224 -15.16 -17.41 27.58
N GLU A 225 -14.85 -17.76 26.34
CA GLU A 225 -13.56 -18.35 25.98
C GLU A 225 -12.38 -17.38 26.14
N ALA A 226 -12.54 -16.12 25.73
CA ALA A 226 -11.53 -15.08 25.97
C ALA A 226 -11.24 -14.89 27.48
N LEU A 227 -12.29 -14.87 28.30
CA LEU A 227 -12.17 -14.78 29.76
C LEU A 227 -11.48 -16.01 30.35
N PHE A 228 -11.76 -17.20 29.84
CA PHE A 228 -11.07 -18.44 30.23
C PHE A 228 -9.56 -18.33 30.03
N PHE A 229 -9.12 -17.94 28.83
CA PHE A 229 -7.69 -17.78 28.55
C PHE A 229 -7.04 -16.68 29.39
N ALA A 230 -7.73 -15.55 29.58
CA ALA A 230 -7.24 -14.45 30.41
C ALA A 230 -7.01 -14.87 31.88
N VAL A 231 -7.99 -15.53 32.50
CA VAL A 231 -7.88 -16.05 33.87
C VAL A 231 -6.72 -17.06 33.97
N ARG A 232 -6.58 -17.96 32.99
CA ARG A 232 -5.52 -18.97 32.97
C ARG A 232 -4.12 -18.35 32.87
N ILE A 233 -3.96 -17.30 32.06
CA ILE A 233 -2.72 -16.50 31.96
C ILE A 233 -2.43 -15.80 33.30
N LEU A 234 -3.41 -15.11 33.88
CA LEU A 234 -3.28 -14.42 35.16
C LEU A 234 -2.87 -15.37 36.31
N LEU A 235 -3.51 -16.54 36.40
CA LEU A 235 -3.16 -17.59 37.38
C LEU A 235 -1.75 -18.13 37.17
N SER A 236 -1.32 -18.29 35.92
CA SER A 236 0.02 -18.78 35.58
C SER A 236 1.10 -17.76 35.94
N ARG A 237 0.88 -16.47 35.65
CA ARG A 237 1.78 -15.36 36.06
C ARG A 237 1.92 -15.29 37.59
N ARG A 238 0.81 -15.49 38.33
CA ARG A 238 0.83 -15.56 39.80
C ARG A 238 1.64 -16.73 40.34
N LEU A 239 1.52 -17.91 39.73
CA LEU A 239 2.24 -19.11 40.15
C LEU A 239 3.72 -19.06 39.79
N SER A 240 4.11 -18.16 38.89
CA SER A 240 5.49 -17.95 38.49
C SER A 240 6.35 -17.40 39.63
N ARG A 241 7.62 -17.80 39.64
CA ARG A 241 8.64 -17.25 40.54
C ARG A 241 9.62 -16.33 39.78
N SER A 242 9.27 -15.92 38.56
CA SER A 242 10.17 -15.13 37.72
C SER A 242 10.36 -13.71 38.28
N ASN A 243 11.59 -13.19 38.21
CA ASN A 243 11.94 -11.81 38.62
C ASN A 243 11.53 -10.76 37.58
N VAL A 244 10.93 -11.15 36.46
CA VAL A 244 10.40 -10.21 35.47
C VAL A 244 9.07 -9.73 36.03
N SER A 245 9.10 -8.62 36.77
CA SER A 245 7.93 -8.03 37.41
C SER A 245 6.78 -7.85 36.39
N PRO A 246 5.72 -8.68 36.39
CA PRO A 246 4.50 -8.31 35.71
C PRO A 246 3.71 -7.52 36.75
N SER A 247 3.87 -6.20 36.78
CA SER A 247 2.97 -5.35 37.56
C SER A 247 1.55 -5.34 36.98
N SER A 248 1.27 -6.08 35.91
CA SER A 248 -0.01 -6.05 35.24
C SER A 248 -0.92 -7.19 35.68
N ASN A 249 -1.86 -6.81 36.56
CA ASN A 249 -3.12 -7.51 36.79
C ASN A 249 -4.03 -7.51 35.53
N SER A 250 -3.48 -7.34 34.33
CA SER A 250 -4.22 -7.20 33.08
C SER A 250 -3.73 -8.14 31.98
N VAL A 251 -4.66 -8.65 31.18
CA VAL A 251 -4.40 -9.46 29.98
C VAL A 251 -5.23 -8.89 28.83
N PHE A 252 -4.61 -8.84 27.65
CA PHE A 252 -5.30 -8.57 26.39
C PHE A 252 -5.48 -9.88 25.63
N VAL A 253 -6.70 -10.09 25.14
CA VAL A 253 -7.08 -11.21 24.29
C VAL A 253 -7.64 -10.65 22.99
N LEU A 254 -7.05 -11.03 21.87
CA LEU A 254 -7.48 -10.63 20.54
C LEU A 254 -8.53 -11.61 20.03
N LEU A 255 -9.60 -11.08 19.46
CA LEU A 255 -10.61 -11.85 18.74
C LEU A 255 -10.40 -11.58 17.25
N VAL A 256 -10.28 -12.63 16.44
CA VAL A 256 -9.99 -12.48 15.01
C VAL A 256 -10.76 -13.48 14.16
N ASP A 257 -11.26 -13.06 13.00
CA ASP A 257 -11.79 -13.94 11.95
C ASP A 257 -11.10 -13.69 10.60
N SER A 258 -11.70 -14.08 9.48
CA SER A 258 -11.14 -13.85 8.14
C SER A 258 -11.09 -12.39 7.67
N GLN A 259 -11.79 -11.46 8.34
CA GLN A 259 -12.03 -10.08 7.92
C GLN A 259 -11.95 -9.06 9.06
N TYR A 260 -12.38 -9.43 10.26
CA TYR A 260 -12.57 -8.55 11.40
C TYR A 260 -11.69 -8.94 12.59
N GLY A 261 -11.46 -7.99 13.47
CA GLY A 261 -10.81 -8.21 14.75
C GLY A 261 -11.28 -7.26 15.83
N GLY A 262 -10.99 -7.62 17.07
CA GLY A 262 -11.27 -6.82 18.25
C GLY A 262 -10.45 -7.29 19.45
N VAL A 263 -10.64 -6.61 20.57
CA VAL A 263 -9.80 -6.75 21.77
C VAL A 263 -10.66 -6.87 23.02
N VAL A 264 -10.37 -7.89 23.83
CA VAL A 264 -10.90 -8.06 25.18
C VAL A 264 -9.77 -7.78 26.17
N LYS A 265 -9.93 -6.76 27.00
CA LYS A 265 -9.03 -6.46 28.13
C LYS A 265 -9.67 -6.97 29.41
N VAL A 266 -8.96 -7.82 30.14
CA VAL A 266 -9.36 -8.31 31.47
C VAL A 266 -8.37 -7.80 32.49
N GLU A 267 -8.84 -7.05 33.48
CA GLU A 267 -8.01 -6.47 34.53
C GLU A 267 -8.55 -6.78 35.92
N GLY A 268 -7.77 -7.35 36.82
CA GLY A 268 -8.24 -7.67 38.18
C GLY A 268 -7.16 -8.25 39.10
N ASP A 269 -7.33 -8.04 40.41
CA ASP A 269 -6.42 -8.59 41.41
C ASP A 269 -6.71 -10.07 41.67
N VAL A 270 -5.88 -10.94 41.11
CA VAL A 270 -5.98 -12.40 41.23
C VAL A 270 -5.85 -12.86 42.69
N ASN A 271 -5.28 -12.04 43.58
CA ASN A 271 -5.19 -12.39 45.00
C ASN A 271 -6.55 -12.48 45.69
N LYS A 272 -7.58 -11.84 45.11
CA LYS A 272 -8.97 -11.91 45.58
C LYS A 272 -9.73 -13.14 45.08
N LEU A 273 -9.13 -13.94 44.18
CA LEU A 273 -9.75 -15.17 43.71
C LEU A 273 -9.76 -16.21 44.84
N GLU A 274 -10.93 -16.77 45.13
CA GLU A 274 -11.09 -17.82 46.12
C GLU A 274 -10.58 -19.16 45.56
N CYS A 275 -9.66 -19.81 46.27
CA CYS A 275 -9.04 -21.05 45.79
C CYS A 275 -9.76 -22.28 46.35
N ASP A 276 -10.98 -22.55 45.90
CA ASP A 276 -11.64 -23.84 46.11
C ASP A 276 -11.35 -24.80 44.95
N VAL A 277 -10.56 -25.83 45.24
CA VAL A 277 -10.16 -26.87 44.29
C VAL A 277 -11.34 -27.76 43.84
N ASN A 278 -12.45 -27.75 44.59
CA ASN A 278 -13.66 -28.49 44.25
C ASN A 278 -14.66 -27.67 43.40
N ASN A 279 -14.47 -26.35 43.32
CA ASN A 279 -15.35 -25.45 42.57
C ASN A 279 -14.53 -24.40 41.78
N VAL A 280 -13.62 -24.87 40.93
CA VAL A 280 -12.69 -23.98 40.22
C VAL A 280 -13.39 -23.02 39.26
N TYR A 281 -14.46 -23.46 38.59
CA TYR A 281 -15.21 -22.64 37.63
C TYR A 281 -16.11 -21.63 38.32
N GLY A 282 -16.81 -22.02 39.39
CA GLY A 282 -17.61 -21.08 40.19
C GLY A 282 -16.74 -20.00 40.84
N CYS A 283 -15.58 -20.37 41.40
CA CYS A 283 -14.65 -19.40 41.96
C CYS A 283 -14.10 -18.41 40.90
N ALA A 284 -13.77 -18.90 39.71
CA ALA A 284 -13.32 -18.05 38.61
C ALA A 284 -14.44 -17.12 38.11
N ALA A 285 -15.67 -17.62 37.98
CA ALA A 285 -16.81 -16.83 37.57
C ALA A 285 -17.14 -15.72 38.59
N GLU A 286 -17.15 -16.04 39.88
CA GLU A 286 -17.36 -15.04 40.94
C GLU A 286 -16.25 -13.99 40.97
N TRP A 287 -15.00 -14.39 40.71
CA TRP A 287 -13.90 -13.45 40.61
C TRP A 287 -14.05 -12.51 39.41
N ILE A 288 -14.46 -13.03 38.25
CA ILE A 288 -14.75 -12.23 37.06
C ILE A 288 -15.81 -11.16 37.40
N LYS A 289 -16.94 -11.58 38.00
CA LYS A 289 -18.07 -10.69 38.30
C LYS A 289 -17.73 -9.61 39.33
N SER A 290 -17.00 -9.98 40.37
CA SER A 290 -16.86 -9.14 41.58
C SER A 290 -15.51 -8.44 41.70
N TYR A 291 -14.47 -8.93 41.02
CA TYR A 291 -13.08 -8.50 41.24
C TYR A 291 -12.29 -8.23 39.95
N SER A 292 -12.95 -8.25 38.80
CA SER A 292 -12.35 -7.90 37.52
C SER A 292 -13.09 -6.74 36.84
N ARG A 293 -12.36 -6.03 35.98
CA ARG A 293 -12.87 -5.07 35.01
C ARG A 293 -12.64 -5.65 33.62
N ILE A 294 -13.73 -5.79 32.87
CA ILE A 294 -13.71 -6.29 31.51
C ILE A 294 -14.07 -5.14 30.57
N SER A 295 -13.23 -4.95 29.57
CA SER A 295 -13.46 -3.99 28.49
C SER A 295 -13.36 -4.72 27.16
N VAL A 296 -14.27 -4.41 26.24
CA VAL A 296 -14.37 -5.07 24.94
C VAL A 296 -14.43 -3.97 23.87
N SER A 297 -13.53 -4.02 22.90
CA SER A 297 -13.55 -3.07 21.79
C SER A 297 -14.66 -3.42 20.78
N PRO A 298 -15.08 -2.45 19.96
CA PRO A 298 -15.87 -2.76 18.78
C PRO A 298 -15.13 -3.78 17.88
N ILE A 299 -15.88 -4.63 17.20
CA ILE A 299 -15.34 -5.55 16.20
C ILE A 299 -15.27 -4.82 14.86
N ASP A 300 -14.05 -4.51 14.43
CA ASP A 300 -13.78 -3.69 13.26
C ASP A 300 -12.94 -4.45 12.24
N ARG A 301 -12.88 -3.94 11.01
CA ARG A 301 -12.15 -4.59 9.93
C ARG A 301 -10.64 -4.59 10.22
N VAL A 302 -10.00 -5.74 9.97
CA VAL A 302 -8.54 -5.90 10.02
C VAL A 302 -8.02 -6.29 8.64
N TRP A 303 -8.71 -7.20 7.96
CA TRP A 303 -8.31 -7.70 6.65
C TRP A 303 -9.23 -7.19 5.53
N ASN A 304 -8.61 -6.80 4.41
CA ASN A 304 -9.36 -6.49 3.21
C ASN A 304 -9.87 -7.77 2.51
N LYS A 305 -10.69 -7.63 1.46
CA LYS A 305 -11.29 -8.78 0.75
C LYS A 305 -10.26 -9.75 0.16
N LEU A 306 -9.00 -9.31 0.00
CA LEU A 306 -7.88 -10.09 -0.52
C LEU A 306 -7.05 -10.75 0.59
N GLY A 307 -7.40 -10.55 1.86
CA GLY A 307 -6.67 -11.13 2.98
C GLY A 307 -5.47 -10.33 3.48
N ASN A 308 -5.23 -9.12 2.96
CA ASN A 308 -4.14 -8.28 3.44
C ASN A 308 -4.61 -7.49 4.66
N ALA A 309 -3.80 -7.45 5.72
CA ALA A 309 -4.06 -6.57 6.84
C ALA A 309 -3.99 -5.11 6.39
N ASN A 310 -5.01 -4.33 6.73
CA ASN A 310 -4.97 -2.88 6.56
C ASN A 310 -4.60 -2.23 7.90
N TRP A 311 -3.32 -1.88 8.05
CA TRP A 311 -2.75 -1.47 9.34
C TRP A 311 -3.30 -0.14 9.89
N GLY A 312 -3.93 0.68 9.05
CA GLY A 312 -4.62 1.92 9.45
C GLY A 312 -6.12 1.74 9.71
N ASP A 313 -6.70 0.55 9.46
CA ASP A 313 -8.09 0.31 9.84
C ASP A 313 -8.20 0.26 11.38
N ILE A 314 -9.33 0.75 11.92
CA ILE A 314 -9.57 0.82 13.37
C ILE A 314 -9.38 -0.55 14.05
N GLY A 315 -9.82 -1.65 13.44
CA GLY A 315 -9.64 -2.99 13.99
C GLY A 315 -8.17 -3.38 14.09
N ALA A 316 -7.37 -3.08 13.07
CA ALA A 316 -5.94 -3.35 13.09
C ALA A 316 -5.22 -2.46 14.12
N LEU A 317 -5.59 -1.19 14.22
CA LEU A 317 -5.05 -0.26 15.21
C LEU A 317 -5.37 -0.69 16.65
N GLN A 318 -6.59 -1.15 16.92
CA GLN A 318 -6.96 -1.68 18.24
C GLN A 318 -6.07 -2.87 18.63
N VAL A 319 -5.85 -3.80 17.70
CA VAL A 319 -4.97 -4.96 17.92
C VAL A 319 -3.52 -4.50 18.15
N LEU A 320 -2.99 -3.64 17.29
CA LEU A 320 -1.64 -3.11 17.43
C LEU A 320 -1.43 -2.34 18.74
N PHE A 321 -2.43 -1.57 19.18
CA PHE A 321 -2.36 -0.79 20.40
C PHE A 321 -2.42 -1.68 21.65
N ALA A 322 -3.23 -2.75 21.62
CA ALA A 322 -3.21 -3.81 22.63
C ALA A 322 -1.82 -4.47 22.71
N THR A 323 -1.23 -4.81 21.57
CA THR A 323 0.14 -5.34 21.50
C THR A 323 1.14 -4.33 22.07
N PHE A 324 1.07 -3.05 21.70
CA PHE A 324 1.94 -1.98 22.22
C PHE A 324 1.88 -1.89 23.74
N HIS A 325 0.68 -1.90 24.33
CA HIS A 325 0.51 -1.91 25.78
C HIS A 325 1.09 -3.16 26.42
N CYS A 326 0.94 -4.34 25.81
CA CYS A 326 1.57 -5.56 26.29
C CYS A 326 3.09 -5.47 26.28
N LEU A 327 3.68 -4.90 25.23
CA LEU A 327 5.13 -4.67 25.15
C LEU A 327 5.59 -3.71 26.24
N ALA A 328 4.88 -2.60 26.46
CA ALA A 328 5.21 -1.64 27.51
C ALA A 328 5.12 -2.24 28.92
N GLN A 329 4.16 -3.14 29.17
CA GLN A 329 4.03 -3.84 30.45
C GLN A 329 5.24 -4.75 30.74
N TYR A 330 5.83 -5.37 29.71
CA TYR A 330 6.89 -6.36 29.88
C TYR A 330 8.31 -5.82 29.67
N ALA A 331 8.48 -4.90 28.72
CA ALA A 331 9.77 -4.29 28.38
C ALA A 331 10.04 -2.96 29.10
N GLY A 332 9.04 -2.43 29.82
CA GLY A 332 9.08 -1.10 30.42
C GLY A 332 8.80 0.00 29.40
N MET A 333 8.93 1.25 29.83
CA MET A 333 8.60 2.41 28.99
C MET A 333 9.39 2.40 27.68
N PRO A 334 8.74 2.69 26.53
CA PRO A 334 9.43 2.79 25.26
C PRO A 334 10.44 3.94 25.28
N LYS A 335 11.48 3.86 24.42
CA LYS A 335 12.47 4.93 24.28
C LYS A 335 11.87 6.16 23.62
N ASN A 336 10.94 5.94 22.71
CA ASN A 336 10.18 6.99 22.05
C ASN A 336 8.72 6.82 22.48
N SER A 337 8.06 7.89 22.93
CA SER A 337 6.62 7.87 23.17
C SER A 337 5.83 7.92 21.85
N VAL A 338 4.51 7.71 21.94
CA VAL A 338 3.61 7.89 20.79
C VAL A 338 3.68 9.34 20.31
N GLU A 339 3.73 10.29 21.24
CA GLU A 339 3.87 11.71 20.99
C GLU A 339 5.21 12.05 20.32
N ASP A 340 6.31 11.41 20.72
CA ASP A 340 7.63 11.63 20.11
C ASP A 340 7.64 11.16 18.65
N LEU A 341 7.07 9.98 18.36
CA LEU A 341 6.97 9.48 16.99
C LEU A 341 6.04 10.32 16.11
N ALA A 342 4.95 10.84 16.71
CA ALA A 342 4.05 11.78 16.06
C ALA A 342 4.74 13.11 15.75
N ALA A 343 5.56 13.64 16.67
CA ALA A 343 6.29 14.88 16.44
C ALA A 343 7.37 14.75 15.35
N ASP A 344 8.05 13.59 15.29
CA ASP A 344 9.08 13.29 14.27
C ASP A 344 8.50 12.73 12.96
N HIS A 345 7.17 12.74 12.82
CA HIS A 345 6.45 12.13 11.71
C HIS A 345 6.97 12.58 10.34
N SER A 346 7.10 13.89 10.09
CA SER A 346 7.55 14.39 8.78
C SER A 346 8.97 13.97 8.42
N CYS A 347 9.87 13.91 9.40
CA CYS A 347 11.26 13.50 9.19
C CYS A 347 11.34 12.00 8.88
N ARG A 348 10.68 11.14 9.65
CA ARG A 348 10.65 9.70 9.39
C ARG A 348 10.03 9.36 8.03
N LEU A 349 8.99 10.08 7.66
CA LEU A 349 8.33 9.89 6.37
C LEU A 349 9.24 10.34 5.21
N GLN A 350 10.01 11.41 5.38
CA GLN A 350 11.08 11.79 4.45
C GLN A 350 12.20 10.74 4.39
N THR A 351 12.72 10.26 5.53
CA THR A 351 13.74 9.20 5.60
C THR A 351 13.27 7.94 4.89
N ARG A 352 12.03 7.51 5.09
CA ARG A 352 11.43 6.36 4.38
C ARG A 352 11.26 6.60 2.88
N ARG A 353 10.92 7.82 2.46
CA ARG A 353 10.93 8.21 1.04
C ARG A 353 12.34 8.13 0.46
N SER A 354 13.36 8.54 1.21
CA SER A 354 14.78 8.50 0.81
C SER A 354 15.40 7.10 0.85
N GLU A 355 15.06 6.24 1.82
CA GLU A 355 15.52 4.85 1.91
C GLU A 355 15.00 4.02 0.72
N ARG A 356 13.77 4.28 0.29
CA ARG A 356 13.21 3.74 -0.95
C ARG A 356 13.94 4.24 -2.21
N GLN A 357 14.66 5.36 -2.14
CA GLN A 357 15.54 5.84 -3.21
C GLN A 357 16.98 5.29 -3.11
N LEU A 358 17.48 4.95 -1.91
CA LEU A 358 18.86 4.53 -1.65
C LEU A 358 19.11 3.02 -1.79
N GLY A 359 18.11 2.17 -1.52
CA GLY A 359 18.19 0.72 -1.73
C GLY A 359 18.50 0.29 -3.17
N ASP A 360 18.31 1.22 -4.11
CA ASP A 360 18.46 1.07 -5.56
C ASP A 360 19.92 1.22 -6.06
N THR A 361 20.89 1.44 -5.16
CA THR A 361 22.29 1.78 -5.53
C THR A 361 23.33 0.69 -5.19
N ARG A 362 22.96 -0.43 -4.55
CA ARG A 362 23.89 -1.56 -4.26
C ARG A 362 23.46 -2.83 -4.98
N VAL A 363 24.19 -3.14 -6.06
CA VAL A 363 23.95 -4.25 -6.99
C VAL A 363 24.58 -5.56 -6.49
N ASN A 364 23.77 -6.61 -6.24
CA ASN A 364 23.86 -7.95 -6.87
C ASN A 364 23.09 -9.06 -6.09
N GLY A 365 22.28 -9.84 -6.82
CA GLY A 365 21.94 -11.23 -6.48
C GLY A 365 20.45 -11.55 -6.36
N ASN A 366 19.85 -12.01 -7.47
CA ASN A 366 18.61 -12.79 -7.60
C ASN A 366 17.64 -12.83 -6.39
N GLY A 367 16.62 -11.99 -6.45
CA GLY A 367 15.40 -12.10 -5.65
C GLY A 367 14.23 -11.56 -6.47
N LEU A 368 13.44 -12.47 -7.02
CA LEU A 368 12.20 -12.16 -7.74
C LEU A 368 11.18 -11.54 -6.78
N PHE A 369 10.47 -10.52 -7.29
CA PHE A 369 9.26 -9.84 -6.77
C PHE A 369 9.46 -8.67 -5.79
N GLN A 370 9.30 -7.44 -6.31
CA GLN A 370 8.97 -6.26 -5.51
C GLN A 370 7.97 -5.30 -6.18
N PHE A 371 6.88 -5.07 -5.44
CA PHE A 371 6.18 -3.82 -5.15
C PHE A 371 5.41 -3.09 -6.27
N GLN A 372 4.09 -3.19 -6.20
CA GLN A 372 3.19 -2.06 -6.44
C GLN A 372 2.60 -1.60 -5.11
N GLN A 373 2.66 -0.28 -4.90
CA GLN A 373 1.96 0.45 -3.85
C GLN A 373 0.77 1.15 -4.50
N ARG A 374 -0.40 1.02 -3.88
CA ARG A 374 -1.49 2.00 -3.81
C ARG A 374 -2.34 1.65 -2.60
N SER A 375 -2.49 2.51 -1.59
CA SER A 375 -3.13 3.83 -1.49
C SER A 375 -4.66 3.75 -1.49
N VAL A 376 -5.24 3.81 -0.28
CA VAL A 376 -6.52 4.47 0.10
C VAL A 376 -6.32 4.94 1.56
N SER A 377 -5.97 6.20 1.85
CA SER A 377 -6.79 7.43 2.03
C SER A 377 -7.42 7.57 3.43
N PRO A 378 -7.20 8.68 4.17
CA PRO A 378 -8.20 9.20 5.08
C PRO A 378 -8.90 10.44 4.49
N GLU A 379 -10.18 10.47 4.79
CA GLU A 379 -11.19 11.49 4.52
C GLU A 379 -10.72 12.90 4.92
N ILE A 380 -10.56 13.79 3.93
CA ILE A 380 -10.59 15.23 4.12
C ILE A 380 -11.83 15.71 3.38
N VAL A 381 -12.73 16.36 4.11
CA VAL A 381 -13.88 17.09 3.55
C VAL A 381 -13.32 18.11 2.57
N GLU A 382 -13.61 17.91 1.28
CA GLU A 382 -13.35 18.90 0.23
C GLU A 382 -14.17 20.15 0.55
N VAL A 383 -13.51 21.15 1.13
CA VAL A 383 -14.03 22.50 1.17
C VAL A 383 -14.01 22.98 -0.28
N GLN A 384 -15.20 23.24 -0.84
CA GLN A 384 -15.39 23.88 -2.13
C GLN A 384 -14.43 25.07 -2.26
N GLU A 385 -13.54 24.99 -3.24
CA GLU A 385 -12.61 26.04 -3.60
C GLU A 385 -13.42 27.15 -4.32
N GLU A 386 -14.10 27.99 -3.52
CA GLU A 386 -14.54 29.28 -4.01
C GLU A 386 -13.31 30.04 -4.51
N SER A 387 -13.42 30.57 -5.72
CA SER A 387 -12.43 31.38 -6.41
C SER A 387 -11.88 32.50 -5.51
N ILE A 388 -10.75 32.24 -4.85
CA ILE A 388 -10.02 33.26 -4.11
C ILE A 388 -9.17 34.03 -5.14
N GLN A 389 -9.67 35.19 -5.54
CA GLN A 389 -8.84 36.25 -6.08
C GLN A 389 -7.83 36.69 -5.01
N ILE A 390 -6.58 36.24 -5.11
CA ILE A 390 -5.45 36.86 -4.41
C ILE A 390 -4.44 37.37 -5.45
N MET A 391 -4.13 38.65 -5.28
CA MET A 391 -3.31 39.53 -6.10
C MET A 391 -1.93 38.97 -6.49
N ASP A 392 -1.61 39.23 -7.76
CA ASP A 392 -0.29 39.41 -8.37
C ASP A 392 0.90 39.60 -7.40
N SER A 393 1.89 38.69 -7.46
CA SER A 393 3.23 39.00 -7.98
C SER A 393 4.20 37.80 -7.96
N ALA A 394 4.13 36.96 -8.98
CA ALA A 394 5.30 36.34 -9.61
C ALA A 394 4.87 36.02 -11.04
N LYS A 395 5.01 36.99 -11.95
CA LYS A 395 4.64 36.83 -13.36
C LYS A 395 5.36 35.60 -13.92
N SER A 396 4.63 34.51 -14.16
CA SER A 396 5.02 33.53 -15.18
C SER A 396 5.26 34.32 -16.47
N MET A 397 6.50 34.42 -16.93
CA MET A 397 6.86 35.27 -18.06
C MET A 397 6.38 34.62 -19.35
N LYS A 398 5.12 34.87 -19.75
CA LYS A 398 4.55 34.44 -21.04
C LYS A 398 5.26 35.20 -22.18
N MET A 399 5.72 34.48 -23.21
CA MET A 399 6.32 35.12 -24.39
C MET A 399 5.25 35.81 -25.23
N GLU A 400 5.53 37.01 -25.71
CA GLU A 400 4.61 37.74 -26.58
C GLU A 400 4.77 37.30 -28.04
N ILE A 401 3.66 37.33 -28.78
CA ILE A 401 3.65 37.10 -30.23
C ILE A 401 4.62 38.08 -30.90
N GLY A 402 5.45 37.57 -31.79
CA GLY A 402 6.51 38.32 -32.47
C GLY A 402 7.87 38.29 -31.78
N SER A 403 7.97 37.75 -30.56
CA SER A 403 9.26 37.56 -29.87
C SER A 403 10.14 36.55 -30.61
N VAL A 404 11.46 36.82 -30.70
CA VAL A 404 12.43 35.90 -31.32
C VAL A 404 13.31 35.26 -30.24
N LEU A 405 13.25 33.94 -30.16
CA LEU A 405 14.07 33.10 -29.31
C LEU A 405 15.26 32.55 -30.07
N TRP A 406 16.44 32.62 -29.46
CA TRP A 406 17.66 32.04 -30.02
C TRP A 406 18.03 30.80 -29.23
N LEU A 407 18.22 29.68 -29.93
CA LEU A 407 18.61 28.39 -29.40
C LEU A 407 20.10 28.15 -29.65
N GLU A 408 20.82 27.76 -28.60
CA GLU A 408 22.15 27.17 -28.70
C GLU A 408 22.02 25.67 -29.00
N ASP A 409 22.32 25.27 -30.25
CA ASP A 409 22.50 23.88 -30.69
C ASP A 409 24.00 23.59 -30.83
N SER A 410 24.38 22.32 -30.71
CA SER A 410 25.74 21.76 -30.63
C SER A 410 26.75 22.34 -31.64
N ASP A 411 26.28 22.88 -32.78
CA ASP A 411 27.11 23.45 -33.83
C ASP A 411 26.57 24.77 -34.46
N TYR A 412 25.36 25.25 -34.11
CA TYR A 412 24.72 26.43 -34.75
C TYR A 412 23.75 27.20 -33.83
N GLN A 413 23.56 28.50 -34.11
CA GLN A 413 22.50 29.31 -33.51
C GLN A 413 21.25 29.28 -34.41
N LYS A 414 20.12 28.78 -33.89
CA LYS A 414 18.84 28.77 -34.60
C LYS A 414 17.86 29.74 -33.94
N GLY A 415 17.24 30.60 -34.73
CA GLY A 415 16.23 31.55 -34.27
C GLY A 415 14.82 31.05 -34.52
N TYR A 416 13.91 31.24 -33.56
CA TYR A 416 12.49 30.91 -33.67
C TYR A 416 11.64 32.13 -33.30
N GLN A 417 10.71 32.52 -34.17
CA GLN A 417 9.76 33.59 -33.91
C GLN A 417 8.43 33.01 -33.40
N ILE A 418 7.91 33.53 -32.29
CA ILE A 418 6.63 33.10 -31.73
C ILE A 418 5.48 33.69 -32.56
N ASN A 419 4.64 32.81 -33.12
CA ASN A 419 3.48 33.16 -33.92
C ASN A 419 2.20 33.17 -33.08
N GLU A 420 2.03 32.16 -32.21
CA GLU A 420 0.85 32.01 -31.36
C GLU A 420 1.23 31.48 -29.98
N VAL A 421 0.41 31.82 -28.98
CA VAL A 421 0.52 31.35 -27.59
C VAL A 421 -0.72 30.51 -27.29
N LEU A 422 -0.51 29.27 -26.89
CA LEU A 422 -1.54 28.31 -26.54
C LEU A 422 -1.40 27.89 -25.07
N ASP A 423 -2.50 27.45 -24.47
CA ASP A 423 -2.59 27.07 -23.07
C ASP A 423 -3.51 25.84 -22.97
N ASP A 424 -3.00 24.72 -22.45
CA ASP A 424 -3.78 23.49 -22.25
C ASP A 424 -4.43 23.41 -20.85
N GLY A 425 -4.31 24.48 -20.06
CA GLY A 425 -4.82 24.55 -18.69
C GLY A 425 -3.81 24.08 -17.62
N GLU A 426 -2.71 23.45 -18.02
CA GLU A 426 -1.61 23.09 -17.13
C GLU A 426 -0.31 23.83 -17.46
N ILE A 427 -0.01 24.04 -18.75
CA ILE A 427 1.25 24.61 -19.25
C ILE A 427 1.04 25.45 -20.53
N PRO A 428 1.64 26.66 -20.62
CA PRO A 428 1.69 27.39 -21.88
C PRO A 428 2.67 26.76 -22.88
N TYR A 429 2.24 26.59 -24.12
CA TYR A 429 3.06 26.16 -25.25
C TYR A 429 2.85 27.07 -26.45
N TYR A 430 3.77 27.06 -27.39
CA TYR A 430 3.83 28.09 -28.43
C TYR A 430 3.83 27.46 -29.82
N ILE A 431 3.24 28.16 -30.79
CA ILE A 431 3.51 27.90 -32.20
C ILE A 431 4.56 28.90 -32.64
N ALA A 432 5.65 28.41 -33.23
CA ALA A 432 6.78 29.22 -33.66
C ALA A 432 7.33 28.76 -35.01
N SER A 433 7.79 29.71 -35.82
CA SER A 433 8.49 29.41 -37.07
C SER A 433 9.99 29.66 -36.94
N PRO A 434 10.86 28.87 -37.60
CA PRO A 434 12.25 29.24 -37.77
C PRO A 434 12.36 30.61 -38.46
N VAL A 435 13.27 31.47 -37.99
CA VAL A 435 13.50 32.79 -38.61
C VAL A 435 13.95 32.67 -40.08
N GLU A 436 14.65 31.57 -40.40
CA GLU A 436 15.11 31.26 -41.76
C GLU A 436 13.99 30.71 -42.67
N ASP A 437 12.92 30.17 -42.08
CA ASP A 437 11.78 29.58 -42.80
C ASP A 437 10.45 29.92 -42.11
N PRO A 438 9.94 31.16 -42.28
CA PRO A 438 8.75 31.64 -41.57
C PRO A 438 7.48 30.85 -41.87
N GLY A 439 7.45 30.06 -42.96
CA GLY A 439 6.27 29.28 -43.38
C GLY A 439 6.16 27.90 -42.72
N ASN A 440 7.12 27.51 -41.88
CA ASN A 440 7.15 26.20 -41.25
C ASN A 440 6.84 26.29 -39.75
N ASP A 441 5.56 26.15 -39.41
CA ASP A 441 5.08 26.19 -38.03
C ASP A 441 5.52 24.94 -37.24
N LEU A 442 6.06 25.19 -36.04
CA LEU A 442 6.53 24.17 -35.10
C LEU A 442 5.93 24.41 -33.72
N PHE A 443 5.70 23.33 -32.96
CA PHE A 443 5.41 23.45 -31.54
C PHE A 443 6.69 23.72 -30.76
N LEU A 444 6.67 24.75 -29.92
CA LEU A 444 7.77 25.17 -29.07
C LEU A 444 7.33 25.14 -27.61
N TYR A 445 8.06 24.40 -26.78
CA TYR A 445 7.85 24.28 -25.34
C TYR A 445 9.01 24.94 -24.61
N ILE A 446 8.70 25.73 -23.59
CA ILE A 446 9.68 26.45 -22.77
C ILE A 446 9.59 25.92 -21.35
N GLY A 447 10.69 25.39 -20.81
CA GLY A 447 10.77 24.99 -19.40
C GLY A 447 10.97 26.18 -18.46
N SER A 448 11.07 25.95 -17.15
CA SER A 448 11.47 27.01 -16.20
C SER A 448 13.00 27.17 -16.14
N HIS A 449 13.48 28.36 -15.76
CA HIS A 449 14.92 28.59 -15.62
C HIS A 449 15.48 27.80 -14.42
N PRO A 450 16.67 27.16 -14.50
CA PRO A 450 17.24 26.38 -13.38
C PRO A 450 17.40 27.16 -12.07
N SER A 451 17.53 28.49 -12.12
CA SER A 451 17.63 29.34 -10.92
C SER A 451 16.28 29.74 -10.31
N GLN A 452 15.14 29.39 -10.93
CA GLN A 452 13.79 29.64 -10.44
C GLN A 452 13.17 28.40 -9.77
N MET A 453 13.96 27.34 -9.54
CA MET A 453 13.49 26.06 -9.01
C MET A 453 13.25 26.04 -7.47
N GLU A 454 13.04 27.19 -6.83
CA GLU A 454 12.65 27.31 -5.40
C GLU A 454 11.43 28.25 -5.25
N PRO A 455 10.50 28.04 -4.30
CA PRO A 455 9.74 26.85 -3.94
C PRO A 455 8.34 26.85 -4.62
N ALA A 456 8.22 27.33 -5.86
CA ALA A 456 6.97 27.26 -6.62
C ALA A 456 6.85 25.89 -7.29
N TRP A 457 5.90 25.07 -6.82
CA TRP A 457 5.65 23.72 -7.34
C TRP A 457 5.32 23.72 -8.86
N GLU A 458 4.74 24.80 -9.37
CA GLU A 458 4.39 24.99 -10.78
C GLU A 458 5.63 25.09 -11.68
N ASP A 459 6.66 25.83 -11.27
CA ASP A 459 7.91 25.99 -12.03
C ASP A 459 8.72 24.69 -12.11
N MET A 460 8.62 23.84 -11.08
CA MET A 460 9.26 22.52 -11.07
C MET A 460 8.57 21.54 -12.02
N LYS A 461 7.23 21.64 -12.18
CA LYS A 461 6.42 20.82 -13.09
C LYS A 461 6.78 21.11 -14.55
N LEU A 462 6.85 22.38 -14.93
CA LEU A 462 7.14 22.81 -16.31
C LEU A 462 8.56 22.40 -16.75
N TRP A 463 9.56 22.65 -15.90
CA TRP A 463 10.93 22.22 -16.17
C TRP A 463 11.06 20.71 -16.34
N TYR A 464 10.42 19.94 -15.44
CA TYR A 464 10.47 18.48 -15.49
C TYR A 464 9.83 17.95 -16.77
N GLN A 465 8.66 18.44 -17.16
CA GLN A 465 7.95 17.96 -18.35
C GLN A 465 8.72 18.22 -19.65
N VAL A 466 9.27 19.42 -19.85
CA VAL A 466 10.03 19.75 -21.08
C VAL A 466 11.32 18.91 -21.18
N GLN A 467 12.07 18.78 -20.09
CA GLN A 467 13.27 17.94 -20.06
C GLN A 467 12.94 16.47 -20.30
N ARG A 468 11.86 15.99 -19.67
CA ARG A 468 11.43 14.61 -19.76
C ARG A 468 10.97 14.25 -21.17
N GLN A 469 10.16 15.10 -21.78
CA GLN A 469 9.73 14.94 -23.17
C GLN A 469 10.93 14.99 -24.12
N THR A 470 11.89 15.89 -23.90
CA THR A 470 13.13 15.96 -24.68
C THR A 470 13.91 14.64 -24.60
N LYS A 471 14.05 14.06 -23.40
CA LYS A 471 14.71 12.75 -23.20
C LYS A 471 14.01 11.65 -24.00
N ILE A 472 12.68 11.54 -23.88
CA ILE A 472 11.91 10.48 -24.55
C ILE A 472 12.02 10.60 -26.08
N LEU A 473 11.81 11.79 -26.64
CA LEU A 473 11.91 12.00 -28.09
C LEU A 473 13.34 11.78 -28.62
N THR A 474 14.35 12.13 -27.83
CA THR A 474 15.75 11.82 -28.17
C THR A 474 15.99 10.32 -28.22
N VAL A 475 15.46 9.55 -27.25
CA VAL A 475 15.55 8.08 -27.23
C VAL A 475 14.80 7.47 -28.41
N MET A 476 13.60 7.98 -28.74
CA MET A 476 12.86 7.54 -29.93
C MET A 476 13.67 7.74 -31.21
N LYS A 477 14.28 8.93 -31.37
CA LYS A 477 15.16 9.26 -32.50
C LYS A 477 16.40 8.37 -32.56
N GLN A 478 17.06 8.13 -31.42
CA GLN A 478 18.25 7.27 -31.32
C GLN A 478 17.93 5.80 -31.64
N LYS A 479 16.75 5.32 -31.26
CA LYS A 479 16.25 3.97 -31.59
C LYS A 479 15.69 3.88 -33.02
N GLY A 480 15.72 4.97 -33.79
CA GLY A 480 15.24 4.98 -35.18
C GLY A 480 13.73 4.82 -35.31
N LEU A 481 12.95 5.18 -34.28
CA LEU A 481 11.50 5.15 -34.36
C LEU A 481 11.02 6.30 -35.25
N SER A 482 10.55 5.96 -36.45
CA SER A 482 9.94 6.92 -37.37
C SER A 482 8.54 6.43 -37.73
N ASP A 483 7.53 7.11 -37.21
CA ASP A 483 6.13 6.96 -37.61
C ASP A 483 5.57 8.36 -37.86
N LYS A 484 4.73 8.53 -38.87
CA LYS A 484 4.04 9.79 -39.15
C LYS A 484 3.04 10.16 -38.04
N TYR A 485 2.68 9.20 -37.19
CA TYR A 485 1.79 9.39 -36.05
C TYR A 485 2.52 9.72 -34.74
N LEU A 486 3.86 9.81 -34.79
CA LEU A 486 4.70 10.25 -33.68
C LEU A 486 5.29 11.66 -33.96
N PRO A 487 5.46 12.50 -32.94
CA PRO A 487 6.10 13.80 -33.09
C PRO A 487 7.59 13.64 -33.36
N GLN A 488 8.13 14.52 -34.18
CA GLN A 488 9.54 14.57 -34.52
C GLN A 488 10.25 15.69 -33.75
N LEU A 489 11.37 15.34 -33.12
CA LEU A 489 12.27 16.29 -32.48
C LEU A 489 13.00 17.12 -33.56
N SER A 490 12.59 18.38 -33.70
CA SER A 490 13.19 19.33 -34.65
C SER A 490 14.43 19.99 -34.06
N ALA A 491 14.34 20.47 -32.81
CA ALA A 491 15.45 21.02 -32.05
C ALA A 491 15.21 20.92 -30.55
N SER A 492 16.28 20.90 -29.75
CA SER A 492 16.23 21.02 -28.30
C SER A 492 17.51 21.65 -27.81
N GLY A 493 17.44 22.48 -26.78
CA GLY A 493 18.62 23.20 -26.30
C GLY A 493 18.27 24.20 -25.21
N ARG A 494 19.10 25.23 -25.07
CA ARG A 494 18.88 26.31 -24.11
C ARG A 494 18.73 27.65 -24.83
N ILE A 495 17.90 28.52 -24.26
CA ILE A 495 17.74 29.89 -24.76
C ILE A 495 19.03 30.67 -24.52
N ILE A 496 19.45 31.41 -25.55
CA ILE A 496 20.49 32.44 -25.49
C ILE A 496 19.87 33.80 -25.77
N HIS A 497 20.37 34.83 -25.09
CA HIS A 497 19.94 36.20 -25.33
C HIS A 497 20.81 36.86 -26.41
N GLN A 498 20.27 37.88 -27.08
CA GLN A 498 21.07 38.67 -28.02
C GLN A 498 22.22 39.40 -27.31
N GLY A 499 23.44 39.33 -27.86
CA GLY A 499 24.67 39.94 -27.31
C GLY A 499 25.73 38.93 -26.84
N LYS A 500 26.93 39.42 -26.44
CA LYS A 500 28.00 38.57 -25.88
C LYS A 500 27.60 38.07 -24.50
N CYS A 501 27.19 36.80 -24.42
CA CYS A 501 26.88 36.12 -23.17
C CYS A 501 28.16 35.96 -22.31
N ARG A 502 28.19 36.54 -21.11
CA ARG A 502 29.35 36.48 -20.18
C ARG A 502 29.33 35.20 -19.34
N ARG A 503 29.04 34.05 -19.93
CA ARG A 503 29.15 32.77 -19.22
C ARG A 503 30.60 32.31 -19.16
N PRO A 504 31.14 31.98 -17.96
CA PRO A 504 32.53 31.51 -17.83
C PRO A 504 32.74 30.07 -18.32
N SER A 505 31.69 29.27 -18.53
CA SER A 505 31.71 27.92 -19.11
C SER A 505 30.29 27.48 -19.55
N SER A 506 30.15 26.33 -20.23
CA SER A 506 28.88 25.74 -20.70
C SER A 506 27.85 25.39 -19.59
N GLY A 507 28.18 25.66 -18.32
CA GLY A 507 27.28 25.52 -17.16
C GLY A 507 27.22 26.75 -16.25
N GLY A 508 27.77 27.90 -16.65
CA GLY A 508 27.75 29.12 -15.84
C GLY A 508 26.42 29.89 -15.91
N ASN A 509 26.02 30.53 -14.81
CA ASN A 509 24.81 31.36 -14.76
C ASN A 509 25.03 32.69 -15.49
N CYS A 510 24.10 33.06 -16.39
CA CYS A 510 24.04 34.38 -17.01
C CYS A 510 23.07 35.27 -16.22
N VAL A 511 23.25 36.59 -16.27
CA VAL A 511 22.36 37.56 -15.58
C VAL A 511 21.00 37.68 -16.28
N ASN A 512 20.90 37.30 -17.56
CA ASN A 512 19.63 37.35 -18.28
C ASN A 512 18.70 36.20 -17.82
N PRO A 513 17.45 36.50 -17.39
CA PRO A 513 16.54 35.52 -16.79
C PRO A 513 16.07 34.40 -17.74
N LEU A 514 16.07 34.63 -19.05
CA LEU A 514 15.73 33.62 -20.05
C LEU A 514 16.93 32.77 -20.44
N CYS A 515 18.14 33.27 -20.21
CA CYS A 515 19.33 32.64 -20.74
C CYS A 515 19.67 31.41 -19.93
N GLY A 516 19.54 30.22 -20.55
CA GLY A 516 19.79 28.93 -19.90
C GLY A 516 18.54 28.10 -19.67
N THR A 517 17.37 28.69 -19.89
CA THR A 517 16.07 28.02 -19.86
C THR A 517 16.01 26.97 -20.98
N PRO A 518 15.58 25.74 -20.68
CA PRO A 518 15.50 24.69 -21.67
C PRO A 518 14.31 24.90 -22.60
N ILE A 519 14.49 24.58 -23.88
CA ILE A 519 13.44 24.60 -24.90
C ILE A 519 13.44 23.32 -25.72
N LEU A 520 12.25 22.94 -26.16
CA LEU A 520 11.99 21.79 -27.01
C LEU A 520 11.14 22.25 -28.19
N VAL A 521 11.53 21.87 -29.40
CA VAL A 521 10.84 22.19 -30.64
C VAL A 521 10.48 20.91 -31.38
N THR A 522 9.19 20.73 -31.68
CA THR A 522 8.66 19.53 -32.32
C THR A 522 7.76 19.84 -33.51
N SER A 523 7.66 18.88 -34.44
CA SER A 523 6.71 18.88 -35.55
C SER A 523 5.93 17.55 -35.57
N PRO A 524 4.77 17.46 -36.23
CA PRO A 524 4.00 18.53 -36.88
C PRO A 524 3.17 19.38 -35.88
N VAL A 525 2.58 20.48 -36.38
CA VAL A 525 1.58 21.30 -35.68
C VAL A 525 0.17 20.91 -36.14
N GLY A 526 -0.79 20.94 -35.23
CA GLY A 526 -2.19 20.58 -35.51
C GLY A 526 -3.14 21.04 -34.42
N LYS A 527 -4.44 20.84 -34.65
CA LYS A 527 -5.50 21.21 -33.69
C LYS A 527 -5.75 20.06 -32.71
N THR A 528 -5.85 20.34 -31.41
CA THR A 528 -6.09 19.29 -30.40
C THR A 528 -7.46 18.63 -30.56
N ILE A 529 -7.62 17.39 -30.12
CA ILE A 529 -8.94 16.75 -30.07
C ILE A 529 -9.87 17.49 -29.11
N ALA A 530 -9.35 18.00 -27.99
CA ALA A 530 -10.14 18.82 -27.06
C ALA A 530 -10.81 20.01 -27.78
N ASP A 531 -10.07 20.72 -28.64
CA ASP A 531 -10.62 21.85 -29.41
C ASP A 531 -11.53 21.41 -30.55
N MET A 532 -11.31 20.21 -31.11
CA MET A 532 -12.21 19.64 -32.11
C MET A 532 -13.56 19.25 -31.49
N VAL A 533 -13.55 18.60 -30.33
CA VAL A 533 -14.78 18.23 -29.59
C VAL A 533 -15.55 19.48 -29.19
N ARG A 534 -14.87 20.51 -28.64
CA ARG A 534 -15.50 21.79 -28.29
C ARG A 534 -16.12 22.50 -29.51
N ALA A 535 -15.52 22.32 -30.69
CA ALA A 535 -16.04 22.86 -31.95
C ALA A 535 -17.06 21.95 -32.66
N GLY A 536 -17.40 20.78 -32.10
CA GLY A 536 -18.29 19.80 -32.73
C GLY A 536 -17.73 19.15 -34.00
N GLN A 537 -16.40 19.11 -34.13
CA GLN A 537 -15.67 18.65 -35.32
C GLN A 537 -15.10 17.23 -35.19
N PHE A 538 -15.36 16.53 -34.08
CA PHE A 538 -14.90 15.16 -33.83
C PHE A 538 -16.07 14.19 -33.99
N GLY A 539 -16.23 13.66 -35.21
CA GLY A 539 -17.31 12.76 -35.57
C GLY A 539 -16.89 11.28 -35.61
N ARG A 540 -17.73 10.48 -36.28
CA ARG A 540 -17.53 9.03 -36.44
C ARG A 540 -16.24 8.68 -37.16
N ASP A 541 -15.99 9.33 -38.30
CA ASP A 541 -14.83 9.02 -39.14
C ASP A 541 -13.54 9.48 -38.47
N GLU A 542 -13.60 10.60 -37.76
CA GLU A 542 -12.52 11.11 -36.91
C GLU A 542 -12.18 10.12 -35.79
N ALA A 543 -13.17 9.53 -35.12
CA ALA A 543 -12.95 8.56 -34.05
C ALA A 543 -12.24 7.28 -34.55
N ILE A 544 -12.65 6.75 -35.71
CA ILE A 544 -12.01 5.55 -36.29
C ILE A 544 -10.58 5.85 -36.71
N ARG A 545 -10.34 6.97 -37.40
CA ARG A 545 -9.00 7.41 -37.81
C ARG A 545 -8.10 7.68 -36.59
N CYS A 546 -8.61 8.38 -35.60
CA CYS A 546 -7.90 8.66 -34.35
C CYS A 546 -7.49 7.37 -33.65
N CYS A 547 -8.40 6.40 -33.54
CA CYS A 547 -8.11 5.10 -32.93
C CYS A 547 -6.98 4.38 -33.67
N HIS A 548 -7.07 4.30 -35.00
CA HIS A 548 -6.03 3.67 -35.83
C HIS A 548 -4.66 4.35 -35.67
N ASP A 549 -4.63 5.67 -35.83
CA ASP A 549 -3.39 6.45 -35.86
C ASP A 549 -2.71 6.44 -34.49
N CYS A 550 -3.47 6.55 -33.40
CA CYS A 550 -2.94 6.44 -32.04
C CYS A 550 -2.44 5.02 -31.74
N LEU A 551 -3.16 3.97 -32.15
CA LEU A 551 -2.68 2.60 -32.00
C LEU A 551 -1.39 2.34 -32.78
N SER A 552 -1.19 3.00 -33.93
CA SER A 552 0.05 2.88 -34.71
C SER A 552 1.21 3.53 -33.95
N ALA A 553 1.00 4.74 -33.43
CA ALA A 553 1.98 5.43 -32.59
C ALA A 553 2.36 4.60 -31.35
N LEU A 554 1.36 4.05 -30.64
CA LEU A 554 1.56 3.21 -29.47
C LEU A 554 2.29 1.90 -29.80
N SER A 555 1.93 1.25 -30.91
CA SER A 555 2.63 0.04 -31.38
C SER A 555 4.11 0.32 -31.68
N THR A 556 4.40 1.43 -32.34
CA THR A 556 5.76 1.85 -32.66
C THR A 556 6.55 2.16 -31.39
N ALA A 557 5.98 2.92 -30.45
CA ALA A 557 6.62 3.23 -29.16
C ALA A 557 6.85 1.97 -28.29
N ALA A 558 5.85 1.07 -28.22
CA ALA A 558 5.92 -0.17 -27.46
C ALA A 558 7.03 -1.11 -27.95
N SER A 559 7.33 -1.11 -29.26
CA SER A 559 8.46 -1.87 -29.83
C SER A 559 9.82 -1.46 -29.27
N ALA A 560 9.92 -0.23 -28.75
CA ALA A 560 11.09 0.30 -28.06
C ALA A 560 11.00 0.24 -26.53
N GLY A 561 9.94 -0.37 -25.99
CA GLY A 561 9.67 -0.43 -24.55
C GLY A 561 9.16 0.89 -23.95
N ILE A 562 8.65 1.81 -24.78
CA ILE A 562 8.12 3.10 -24.34
C ILE A 562 6.59 3.00 -24.25
N ARG A 563 6.01 3.45 -23.14
CA ARG A 563 4.55 3.55 -22.95
C ARG A 563 4.14 4.99 -22.67
N HIS A 564 3.00 5.42 -23.19
CA HIS A 564 2.62 6.84 -23.19
C HIS A 564 2.25 7.35 -21.81
N GLY A 565 1.33 6.68 -21.11
CA GLY A 565 1.01 6.98 -19.72
C GLY A 565 0.12 8.19 -19.44
N ASP A 566 -0.21 9.00 -20.46
CA ASP A 566 -1.11 10.16 -20.33
C ASP A 566 -1.96 10.42 -21.59
N ILE A 567 -2.80 9.45 -21.99
CA ILE A 567 -3.64 9.59 -23.18
C ILE A 567 -4.91 10.36 -22.83
N ARG A 568 -5.01 11.58 -23.35
CA ARG A 568 -6.15 12.51 -23.15
C ARG A 568 -6.35 13.39 -24.38
N PRO A 569 -7.52 14.04 -24.56
CA PRO A 569 -7.84 14.82 -25.77
C PRO A 569 -6.87 15.96 -26.09
N GLU A 570 -6.21 16.51 -25.08
CA GLU A 570 -5.19 17.56 -25.18
C GLU A 570 -3.87 17.04 -25.76
N ASN A 571 -3.58 15.75 -25.53
CA ASN A 571 -2.35 15.09 -25.96
C ASN A 571 -2.46 14.44 -27.34
N ILE A 572 -3.48 14.78 -28.14
CA ILE A 572 -3.63 14.29 -29.51
C ILE A 572 -3.99 15.46 -30.43
N ILE A 573 -3.22 15.62 -31.51
CA ILE A 573 -3.45 16.66 -32.51
C ILE A 573 -3.92 16.06 -33.83
N CYS A 574 -4.83 16.75 -34.51
CA CYS A 574 -5.25 16.50 -35.87
C CYS A 574 -4.44 17.40 -36.81
N VAL A 575 -3.68 16.77 -37.70
CA VAL A 575 -2.82 17.45 -38.67
C VAL A 575 -3.47 17.41 -40.04
N ARG A 576 -3.70 18.59 -40.63
CA ARG A 576 -4.28 18.75 -41.96
C ARG A 576 -3.18 19.15 -42.94
N SER A 577 -2.70 18.20 -43.74
CA SER A 577 -1.64 18.44 -44.73
C SER A 577 -2.22 18.50 -46.14
N GLY A 578 -2.79 19.65 -46.53
CA GLY A 578 -3.22 19.92 -47.90
C GLY A 578 -4.17 18.85 -48.48
N LEU A 579 -3.82 18.26 -49.63
CA LEU A 579 -4.61 17.25 -50.35
C LEU A 579 -4.67 15.87 -49.68
N ARG A 580 -3.97 15.65 -48.56
CA ARG A 580 -3.98 14.37 -47.84
C ARG A 580 -5.08 14.36 -46.78
N GLN A 581 -5.67 13.17 -46.55
CA GLN A 581 -6.60 12.96 -45.46
C GLN A 581 -5.96 13.38 -44.12
N PRO A 582 -6.74 13.98 -43.20
CA PRO A 582 -6.25 14.36 -41.88
C PRO A 582 -5.79 13.11 -41.13
N TYR A 583 -4.73 13.26 -40.35
CA TYR A 583 -4.18 12.20 -39.52
C TYR A 583 -3.92 12.70 -38.10
N TYR A 584 -3.89 11.78 -37.15
CA TYR A 584 -3.73 12.09 -35.74
C TYR A 584 -2.32 11.77 -35.26
N VAL A 585 -1.75 12.67 -34.47
CA VAL A 585 -0.41 12.51 -33.87
C VAL A 585 -0.55 12.54 -32.36
N LEU A 586 0.00 11.52 -31.70
CA LEU A 586 0.02 11.43 -30.24
C LEU A 586 1.20 12.26 -29.71
N ILE A 587 0.91 13.35 -29.01
CA ILE A 587 1.89 14.25 -28.37
C ILE A 587 1.85 14.09 -26.84
N GLY A 588 2.57 14.89 -26.06
CA GLY A 588 2.50 14.82 -24.59
C GLY A 588 3.33 13.71 -23.96
N TRP A 589 4.44 13.31 -24.59
CA TRP A 589 5.34 12.23 -24.12
C TRP A 589 6.14 12.57 -22.84
N GLY A 590 5.85 13.69 -22.18
CA GLY A 590 6.49 14.10 -20.92
C GLY A 590 6.23 13.14 -19.76
N HIS A 591 5.15 12.37 -19.78
CA HIS A 591 4.82 11.37 -18.74
C HIS A 591 5.11 9.92 -19.17
N ALA A 592 5.83 9.74 -20.28
CA ALA A 592 6.08 8.42 -20.83
C ALA A 592 7.02 7.57 -19.95
N ILE A 593 6.67 6.29 -19.84
CA ILE A 593 7.42 5.27 -19.10
C ILE A 593 8.45 4.66 -20.03
N LEU A 594 9.73 4.88 -19.70
CA LEU A 594 10.88 4.28 -20.36
C LEU A 594 11.66 3.37 -19.40
N GLU A 595 11.70 3.74 -18.13
CA GLU A 595 12.41 3.09 -17.03
C GLU A 595 11.42 2.72 -15.91
N GLU A 596 11.76 1.74 -15.07
CA GLU A 596 10.85 1.24 -14.02
C GLU A 596 10.51 2.27 -12.93
N ARG A 597 11.36 3.30 -12.79
CA ARG A 597 11.19 4.40 -11.82
C ARG A 597 10.16 5.43 -12.27
N ASP A 598 9.81 5.44 -13.54
CA ASP A 598 8.88 6.40 -14.11
C ASP A 598 7.46 6.11 -13.63
N ARG A 599 6.66 7.16 -13.50
CA ARG A 599 5.26 7.05 -13.09
C ARG A 599 4.35 7.73 -14.12
N PRO A 600 3.21 7.12 -14.46
CA PRO A 600 2.26 7.70 -15.40
C PRO A 600 1.52 8.88 -14.75
N ALA A 601 0.90 9.71 -15.58
CA ALA A 601 -0.05 10.70 -15.08
C ALA A 601 -1.29 10.00 -14.54
N MET A 602 -1.89 10.57 -13.49
CA MET A 602 -3.13 10.08 -12.91
C MET A 602 -4.26 11.07 -13.22
N ASN A 603 -5.15 10.65 -14.11
CA ASN A 603 -6.33 11.39 -14.53
C ASN A 603 -7.57 10.51 -14.30
N LEU A 604 -8.52 10.98 -13.48
CA LEU A 604 -9.68 10.18 -13.07
C LEU A 604 -10.57 9.74 -14.24
N HIS A 605 -10.64 10.53 -15.31
CA HIS A 605 -11.45 10.20 -16.50
C HIS A 605 -10.70 9.27 -17.46
N PHE A 606 -9.43 9.55 -17.76
CA PHE A 606 -8.74 8.88 -18.87
C PHE A 606 -7.77 7.78 -18.45
N SER A 607 -7.25 7.77 -17.23
CA SER A 607 -6.30 6.73 -16.81
C SER A 607 -6.93 5.33 -16.84
N SER A 608 -6.13 4.32 -17.16
CA SER A 608 -6.54 2.93 -17.14
C SER A 608 -6.91 2.47 -15.72
N THR A 609 -7.71 1.40 -15.60
CA THR A 609 -8.08 0.77 -14.33
C THR A 609 -6.83 0.39 -13.55
N TYR A 610 -5.82 -0.18 -14.23
CA TYR A 610 -4.55 -0.55 -13.62
C TYR A 610 -3.74 0.68 -13.17
N VAL A 611 -3.78 1.77 -13.94
CA VAL A 611 -3.22 3.07 -13.56
C VAL A 611 -4.06 3.78 -12.52
N LEU A 612 -5.23 3.30 -12.11
CA LEU A 612 -5.97 3.81 -10.93
C LEU A 612 -5.82 2.88 -9.71
N GLN A 613 -5.58 1.60 -9.92
CA GLN A 613 -5.33 0.61 -8.87
C GLN A 613 -3.88 0.51 -8.39
N GLU A 614 -2.87 0.60 -9.26
CA GLU A 614 -1.51 0.13 -8.92
C GLU A 614 -0.34 1.11 -9.15
N GLY A 615 -0.58 2.28 -9.72
CA GLY A 615 0.45 3.31 -9.87
C GLY A 615 1.37 3.12 -11.05
N LYS A 616 1.11 2.11 -11.90
CA LYS A 616 1.96 1.75 -13.02
C LYS A 616 1.11 1.44 -14.26
N LEU A 617 1.76 1.39 -15.41
CA LEU A 617 1.15 0.90 -16.65
C LEU A 617 1.33 -0.62 -16.77
N CYS A 618 0.29 -1.31 -17.25
CA CYS A 618 0.40 -2.64 -17.85
C CYS A 618 0.51 -2.52 -19.38
N SER A 619 0.63 -3.64 -20.08
CA SER A 619 0.69 -3.70 -21.55
C SER A 619 -0.55 -3.12 -22.25
N ALA A 620 -1.73 -3.23 -21.63
CA ALA A 620 -3.00 -2.78 -22.20
C ALA A 620 -3.44 -1.39 -21.72
N SER A 621 -2.72 -0.76 -20.78
CA SER A 621 -3.17 0.48 -20.13
C SER A 621 -3.34 1.66 -21.10
N ASP A 622 -2.43 1.82 -22.06
CA ASP A 622 -2.56 2.89 -23.07
C ASP A 622 -3.76 2.63 -24.00
N ALA A 623 -4.04 1.36 -24.32
CA ALA A 623 -5.22 1.01 -25.14
C ALA A 623 -6.54 1.24 -24.38
N GLU A 624 -6.57 0.95 -23.08
CA GLU A 624 -7.72 1.24 -22.22
C GLU A 624 -8.00 2.75 -22.13
N SER A 625 -6.94 3.54 -21.93
CA SER A 625 -7.04 5.00 -21.87
C SER A 625 -7.55 5.59 -23.19
N LEU A 626 -7.12 5.02 -24.33
CA LEU A 626 -7.63 5.37 -25.65
C LEU A 626 -9.12 5.05 -25.82
N VAL A 627 -9.62 3.95 -25.23
CA VAL A 627 -11.06 3.63 -25.26
C VAL A 627 -11.87 4.68 -24.49
N TYR A 628 -11.42 5.09 -23.30
CA TYR A 628 -12.09 6.15 -22.54
C TYR A 628 -12.10 7.47 -23.30
N LEU A 629 -10.97 7.84 -23.93
CA LEU A 629 -10.89 9.01 -24.78
C LEU A 629 -11.93 8.97 -25.91
N LEU A 630 -12.00 7.85 -26.64
CA LEU A 630 -12.98 7.70 -27.73
C LEU A 630 -14.41 7.76 -27.21
N TYR A 631 -14.69 7.13 -26.06
CA TYR A 631 -16.02 7.14 -25.44
C TYR A 631 -16.47 8.57 -25.10
N PHE A 632 -15.66 9.34 -24.37
CA PHE A 632 -16.04 10.70 -23.98
C PHE A 632 -16.07 11.68 -25.15
N CYS A 633 -15.07 11.64 -26.05
CA CYS A 633 -14.99 12.57 -27.19
C CYS A 633 -16.10 12.38 -28.22
N THR A 634 -16.76 11.22 -28.23
CA THR A 634 -17.87 10.91 -29.14
C THR A 634 -19.25 11.11 -28.47
N GLY A 635 -19.27 11.82 -27.33
CA GLY A 635 -20.48 12.18 -26.61
C GLY A 635 -20.98 11.09 -25.66
N GLY A 636 -20.08 10.27 -25.12
CA GLY A 636 -20.37 9.46 -23.93
C GLY A 636 -20.56 10.34 -22.71
N ASP A 637 -21.29 9.83 -21.71
CA ASP A 637 -21.56 10.59 -20.48
C ASP A 637 -20.26 10.78 -19.71
N LEU A 638 -19.89 12.04 -19.46
CA LEU A 638 -18.73 12.37 -18.62
C LEU A 638 -19.20 12.40 -17.16
N PRO A 639 -18.89 11.38 -16.34
CA PRO A 639 -19.28 11.37 -14.93
C PRO A 639 -18.54 12.45 -14.16
N ASP A 640 -19.16 12.98 -13.11
CA ASP A 640 -18.46 13.80 -12.12
C ASP A 640 -17.66 12.85 -11.21
N LEU A 641 -16.33 12.96 -11.24
CA LEU A 641 -15.42 12.07 -10.53
C LEU A 641 -14.53 12.90 -9.60
N ASP A 642 -14.70 12.69 -8.31
CA ASP A 642 -13.95 13.32 -7.22
C ASP A 642 -12.83 12.43 -6.65
N SER A 643 -12.94 11.11 -6.85
CA SER A 643 -12.12 10.10 -6.17
C SER A 643 -11.66 8.99 -7.11
N VAL A 644 -10.55 8.34 -6.74
CA VAL A 644 -10.04 7.16 -7.45
C VAL A 644 -11.04 6.00 -7.35
N GLU A 645 -11.69 5.86 -6.20
CA GLU A 645 -12.72 4.86 -5.93
C GLU A 645 -13.96 5.08 -6.80
N GLY A 646 -14.45 6.32 -6.89
CA GLY A 646 -15.56 6.67 -7.78
C GLY A 646 -15.22 6.40 -9.24
N ALA A 647 -14.00 6.75 -9.66
CA ALA A 647 -13.49 6.49 -11.00
C ALA A 647 -13.41 4.99 -11.32
N LEU A 648 -12.98 4.16 -10.37
CA LEU A 648 -12.95 2.69 -10.52
C LEU A 648 -14.35 2.09 -10.55
N GLN A 649 -15.26 2.55 -9.70
CA GLN A 649 -16.64 2.11 -9.68
C GLN A 649 -17.39 2.46 -10.97
N TRP A 650 -17.13 3.66 -11.53
CA TRP A 650 -17.67 4.04 -12.83
C TRP A 650 -17.16 3.13 -13.95
N ARG A 651 -15.88 2.73 -13.94
CA ARG A 651 -15.33 1.78 -14.92
C ARG A 651 -15.96 0.41 -14.78
N GLU A 652 -16.05 -0.12 -13.56
CA GLU A 652 -16.66 -1.44 -13.29
C GLU A 652 -18.13 -1.48 -13.76
N ASN A 653 -18.92 -0.47 -13.41
CA ASN A 653 -20.29 -0.31 -13.90
C ASN A 653 -20.32 -0.10 -15.42
N SER A 654 -19.40 0.74 -15.91
CA SER A 654 -19.00 1.03 -17.29
C SER A 654 -19.04 -0.18 -18.21
N TRP A 655 -18.11 -1.06 -17.90
CA TRP A 655 -17.79 -2.28 -18.63
C TRP A 655 -18.83 -3.37 -18.41
N SER A 656 -19.28 -3.59 -17.16
CA SER A 656 -20.26 -4.64 -16.83
C SER A 656 -21.62 -4.41 -17.48
N LYS A 657 -22.09 -3.16 -17.55
CA LYS A 657 -23.34 -2.78 -18.23
C LYS A 657 -23.17 -2.59 -19.74
N ARG A 658 -21.97 -2.81 -20.27
CA ARG A 658 -21.62 -2.65 -21.70
C ARG A 658 -21.84 -1.23 -22.26
N LEU A 659 -21.87 -0.19 -21.41
CA LEU A 659 -22.19 1.18 -21.85
C LEU A 659 -21.16 1.73 -22.84
N ILE A 660 -19.88 1.46 -22.58
CA ILE A 660 -18.77 1.88 -23.44
C ILE A 660 -18.88 1.20 -24.81
N GLN A 661 -19.11 -0.12 -24.82
CA GLN A 661 -19.18 -0.91 -26.05
C GLN A 661 -20.44 -0.62 -26.86
N GLN A 662 -21.56 -0.28 -26.21
CA GLN A 662 -22.77 0.19 -26.88
C GLN A 662 -22.51 1.52 -27.58
N LYS A 663 -22.00 2.53 -26.85
CA LYS A 663 -21.71 3.85 -27.40
C LYS A 663 -20.73 3.81 -28.57
N LEU A 664 -19.63 3.05 -28.43
CA LEU A 664 -18.67 2.88 -29.51
C LEU A 664 -19.22 2.03 -30.67
N GLY A 665 -20.18 1.16 -30.40
CA GLY A 665 -20.88 0.35 -31.39
C GLY A 665 -21.85 1.13 -32.26
N ASP A 666 -22.51 2.14 -31.69
CA ASP A 666 -23.35 3.08 -32.44
C ASP A 666 -22.53 3.86 -33.48
N ILE A 667 -21.24 4.06 -33.20
CA ILE A 667 -20.28 4.69 -34.09
C ILE A 667 -19.79 3.69 -35.13
N SER A 668 -19.21 2.56 -34.72
CA SER A 668 -18.83 1.49 -35.66
C SER A 668 -18.64 0.15 -34.95
N ALA A 669 -19.03 -0.92 -35.65
CA ALA A 669 -18.78 -2.29 -35.22
C ALA A 669 -17.29 -2.58 -34.94
N VAL A 670 -16.36 -1.92 -35.64
CA VAL A 670 -14.92 -2.11 -35.41
C VAL A 670 -14.46 -1.52 -34.07
N LEU A 671 -15.01 -0.36 -33.68
CA LEU A 671 -14.68 0.29 -32.40
C LEU A 671 -15.29 -0.46 -31.22
N LYS A 672 -16.53 -0.96 -31.37
CA LYS A 672 -17.12 -1.89 -30.39
C LYS A 672 -16.26 -3.13 -30.20
N ALA A 673 -15.87 -3.78 -31.30
CA ALA A 673 -15.05 -4.98 -31.22
C ALA A 673 -13.68 -4.69 -30.56
N PHE A 674 -13.10 -3.51 -30.83
CA PHE A 674 -11.87 -3.07 -30.20
C PHE A 674 -12.06 -2.89 -28.68
N ALA A 675 -13.13 -2.21 -28.26
CA ALA A 675 -13.47 -2.06 -26.85
C ALA A 675 -13.73 -3.40 -26.16
N ASP A 676 -14.47 -4.32 -26.80
CA ASP A 676 -14.70 -5.69 -26.30
C ASP A 676 -13.38 -6.46 -26.10
N TYR A 677 -12.38 -6.23 -26.96
CA TYR A 677 -11.06 -6.84 -26.82
C TYR A 677 -10.25 -6.22 -25.69
N VAL A 678 -10.24 -4.89 -25.59
CA VAL A 678 -9.53 -4.19 -24.52
C VAL A 678 -10.12 -4.55 -23.15
N ASP A 679 -11.45 -4.64 -23.04
CA ASP A 679 -12.18 -5.14 -21.86
C ASP A 679 -11.65 -6.53 -21.42
N SER A 680 -11.46 -7.45 -22.38
CA SER A 680 -10.92 -8.79 -22.09
C SER A 680 -9.47 -8.80 -21.57
N LEU A 681 -8.72 -7.72 -21.80
CA LEU A 681 -7.34 -7.55 -21.35
C LEU A 681 -7.22 -6.75 -20.04
N CYS A 682 -8.28 -6.03 -19.64
CA CYS A 682 -8.28 -5.22 -18.43
C CYS A 682 -7.99 -6.10 -17.21
N GLY A 683 -7.00 -5.69 -16.40
CA GLY A 683 -6.56 -6.46 -15.23
C GLY A 683 -5.74 -7.71 -15.53
N THR A 684 -5.39 -7.98 -16.81
CA THR A 684 -4.56 -9.13 -17.20
C THR A 684 -3.12 -8.70 -17.58
N PRO A 685 -2.13 -9.61 -17.46
CA PRO A 685 -0.76 -9.34 -17.92
C PRO A 685 -0.58 -9.56 -19.43
N TYR A 686 -1.65 -9.86 -20.18
CA TYR A 686 -1.52 -10.23 -21.58
C TYR A 686 -1.13 -9.03 -22.47
N PRO A 687 -0.23 -9.22 -23.44
CA PRO A 687 0.17 -8.15 -24.36
C PRO A 687 -0.96 -7.82 -25.36
N MET A 688 -1.02 -6.54 -25.74
CA MET A 688 -1.88 -6.06 -26.83
C MET A 688 -1.40 -6.59 -28.18
N ASP A 689 -2.31 -7.15 -28.98
CA ASP A 689 -2.05 -7.46 -30.40
C ASP A 689 -2.41 -6.26 -31.29
N TYR A 690 -1.48 -5.29 -31.35
CA TYR A 690 -1.63 -4.12 -32.20
C TYR A 690 -1.82 -4.49 -33.68
N GLY A 691 -1.15 -5.54 -34.16
CA GLY A 691 -1.13 -5.92 -35.58
C GLY A 691 -2.48 -6.39 -36.11
N ILE A 692 -3.29 -7.08 -35.31
CA ILE A 692 -4.66 -7.45 -35.69
C ILE A 692 -5.55 -6.20 -35.77
N TRP A 693 -5.48 -5.31 -34.79
CA TRP A 693 -6.36 -4.13 -34.72
C TRP A 693 -6.03 -3.07 -35.76
N LEU A 694 -4.75 -2.81 -36.02
CA LEU A 694 -4.32 -1.91 -37.09
C LEU A 694 -4.84 -2.38 -38.46
N ARG A 695 -4.77 -3.70 -38.75
CA ARG A 695 -5.33 -4.26 -39.98
C ARG A 695 -6.85 -4.11 -40.07
N ARG A 696 -7.57 -4.37 -38.97
CA ARG A 696 -9.04 -4.27 -38.93
C ARG A 696 -9.52 -2.82 -39.11
N LEU A 697 -8.90 -1.88 -38.42
CA LEU A 697 -9.23 -0.45 -38.51
C LEU A 697 -8.88 0.11 -39.89
N LYS A 698 -7.70 -0.22 -40.42
CA LYS A 698 -7.27 0.23 -41.76
C LYS A 698 -8.22 -0.23 -42.87
N ARG A 699 -8.72 -1.47 -42.79
CA ARG A 699 -9.70 -1.98 -43.75
C ARG A 699 -10.98 -1.12 -43.72
N HIS A 700 -11.47 -0.77 -42.53
CA HIS A 700 -12.66 0.06 -42.40
C HIS A 700 -12.45 1.50 -42.87
N ILE A 701 -11.25 2.08 -42.67
CA ILE A 701 -10.90 3.42 -43.18
C ILE A 701 -10.90 3.44 -44.72
N ASN A 702 -10.43 2.35 -45.36
CA ASN A 702 -10.35 2.25 -46.82
C ASN A 702 -11.68 1.81 -47.48
N GLU A 703 -12.55 1.09 -46.77
CA GLU A 703 -13.85 0.64 -47.29
C GLU A 703 -14.81 1.82 -47.56
N ASP A 704 -14.70 2.92 -46.82
CA ASP A 704 -15.49 4.14 -47.06
C ASP A 704 -14.95 5.01 -48.22
N ASP A 705 -13.72 4.77 -48.70
CA ASP A 705 -13.10 5.48 -49.85
C ASP A 705 -13.46 4.82 -51.20
N HIS A 706 -14.09 3.64 -51.17
CA HIS A 706 -14.67 2.98 -52.33
C HIS A 706 -16.20 2.94 -52.20
N GLY A 707 -16.80 4.13 -52.26
CA GLY A 707 -18.20 4.25 -52.66
C GLY A 707 -18.43 3.42 -53.91
N LYS A 708 -19.43 2.53 -53.86
CA LYS A 708 -19.89 1.72 -54.99
C LYS A 708 -20.00 2.59 -56.24
N GLU A 709 -19.02 2.53 -57.14
CA GLU A 709 -19.27 2.75 -58.55
C GLU A 709 -20.13 1.57 -59.01
N ILE A 710 -21.45 1.74 -58.84
CA ILE A 710 -22.41 0.97 -59.60
C ILE A 710 -22.20 1.40 -61.05
N ASN A 711 -21.42 0.63 -61.79
CA ASN A 711 -21.43 0.67 -63.24
C ASN A 711 -22.82 0.20 -63.72
N THR A 712 -23.78 1.12 -63.75
CA THR A 712 -24.91 1.04 -64.67
C THR A 712 -24.42 1.47 -66.04
N SER A 713 -24.11 0.53 -66.93
CA SER A 713 -24.67 0.47 -68.30
C SER A 713 -23.99 -0.59 -69.18
N SER A 714 -24.88 -1.39 -69.80
CA SER A 714 -24.75 -2.20 -71.03
C SER A 714 -24.01 -3.52 -70.99
#